data_AF-A0A957Z704-F1
#
_entry.id   AF-A0A957Z704-F1
#
_cell.length_a   1.000
_cell.length_b   1.000
_cell.length_c   1.000
_cell.angle_alpha   90.00
_cell.angle_beta   90.00
_cell.angle_gamma   90.00
#
_symmetry.space_group_name_H-M   'P 1'
#
loop_
_entity.id
_entity.type
_entity.pdbx_description
1 polymer ?
#
loop_
_entity_poly.entity_id
_entity_poly.type
_entity_poly.pdbx_seq_one_letter_code
_entity_poly.pdbx_strand_id
1 'polypeptide(L)'
;WQGGKSVLLQLSNPVNINLGTPAIAGLNIQEVDPYDPNLLDDFEMAPYMFSLHRDGKRDDDGGRDKDSDDAVSAAGADGRSPKAALTSLEIPADSPLALPNQGAFERVLSVDRSGKGQSEIEFGRRFALGQNWSGTQGLNFWYYGNNTGRKVKVTLLDNQAPDPGPAGWKLVWRDEFNARAGKAPDQSIWGYEIGDGTVNGIPGWGNDELEYYTNSTENAATDGKGNLAITVKEADGSLTCYYGPCKYTSARLLTKDKFEVAYGRVEARVKVPRGAGLWPAFWSLGTDIDRVGWPQTGEIDIMENVGRQPNQVFGTIHGPGYSGGQSFGGIYDLPNPVADDYHTFAVEWQPGEIRWYIDGILYHSAKPESVAPNQWVFDHPFFLLLNVAVGGNFGGPVGPDTVFPQTMLVDYVRVYQAQDTAERFEAQFRDDFSGWKRVSVPFSSFKRSDDQPKGAPRDGLTLSSVWGYGFQIPGGYRGQQILLDQVRVQPNCAYDVTVTNTADAGAGSLRQALADVCFAGTIGFAPALAGQTIVLSSELTIAKPVTINGAGAPGLTISGGGAVRAFVVNAFIPATLRNLTVSNGYGWELAGGILNNGTLTLDRVTVANNNVTTSGVDFWKGGAGIYNGDGSTLTLIDSTVRDNRAEGGAGGGVYAFFNAAVDIVRSTISGNVATDVGGGIRSLGDFTIVNSTISGNTSTGWHGGAIFHTEGTMEIANSTITNNTGPDWAPSAIFLGEWGPLVPVLKLTNTIVAGNRYYACERFAAPNPNILISGGNNLIQDASCNPVASDLILADAGLAALADNGGPTWTHALVDGSPAIDAANATACPATDQRGAPRPVGAGCDIGAFEAGGVPAVTAAGVGALQNPLYLPAIQR
;
A
#
# COMPACT_ATOMS: atom_id res chain seq x y z
N TRP A 1 9.80 -2.95 2.26
CA TRP A 1 8.55 -3.59 2.75
C TRP A 1 7.58 -2.47 2.99
N GLN A 2 6.34 -2.57 2.50
CA GLN A 2 5.45 -1.40 2.36
C GLN A 2 4.11 -1.59 3.08
N GLY A 3 3.71 -0.61 3.89
CA GLY A 3 2.47 -0.66 4.66
C GLY A 3 2.29 0.54 5.59
N GLY A 4 1.12 1.18 5.51
CA GLY A 4 0.80 2.41 6.25
C GLY A 4 0.71 2.19 7.76
N LYS A 5 1.23 3.14 8.53
CA LYS A 5 1.02 3.24 9.99
C LYS A 5 -0.05 4.27 10.29
N SER A 6 -0.92 3.95 11.25
CA SER A 6 -1.89 4.87 11.84
C SER A 6 -1.32 5.50 13.12
N VAL A 7 -1.58 6.79 13.35
CA VAL A 7 -1.21 7.49 14.60
C VAL A 7 -2.48 8.01 15.27
N LEU A 8 -2.59 7.78 16.58
CA LEU A 8 -3.66 8.34 17.42
C LEU A 8 -3.28 9.77 17.87
N LEU A 9 -4.04 10.76 17.42
CA LEU A 9 -3.96 12.13 17.94
C LEU A 9 -4.92 12.28 19.12
N GLN A 10 -4.39 12.30 20.34
CA GLN A 10 -5.15 12.62 21.54
C GLN A 10 -5.11 14.13 21.83
N LEU A 11 -6.26 14.81 21.75
CA LEU A 11 -6.36 16.22 22.12
C LEU A 11 -6.39 16.36 23.65
N SER A 12 -5.40 17.02 24.24
CA SER A 12 -5.45 17.47 25.63
C SER A 12 -6.08 18.86 25.73
N ASN A 13 -7.12 19.04 26.55
CA ASN A 13 -7.87 20.30 26.77
C ASN A 13 -8.63 20.89 25.56
N PRO A 14 -9.52 20.14 24.88
CA PRO A 14 -10.40 20.76 23.89
C PRO A 14 -11.43 21.68 24.55
N VAL A 15 -11.64 22.87 23.97
CA VAL A 15 -12.67 23.84 24.41
C VAL A 15 -13.72 23.92 23.31
N ASN A 16 -15.02 23.82 23.66
CA ASN A 16 -16.17 23.93 22.76
C ASN A 16 -16.39 22.78 21.74
N ILE A 17 -16.16 21.52 22.13
CA ILE A 17 -16.55 20.35 21.33
C ILE A 17 -17.78 19.67 21.95
N ASN A 18 -18.79 19.34 21.14
CA ASN A 18 -19.92 18.50 21.57
C ASN A 18 -19.44 17.04 21.71
N LEU A 19 -19.79 16.38 22.82
CA LEU A 19 -19.49 14.97 23.06
C LEU A 19 -20.27 14.09 22.05
N GLY A 20 -19.61 13.74 20.95
CA GLY A 20 -19.97 12.64 20.06
C GLY A 20 -18.85 11.59 20.04
N THR A 21 -19.02 10.54 19.23
CA THR A 21 -18.00 9.52 18.97
C THR A 21 -16.64 10.19 18.69
N PRO A 22 -15.53 9.77 19.33
CA PRO A 22 -14.23 10.40 19.12
C PRO A 22 -13.90 10.46 17.64
N ALA A 23 -13.58 11.66 17.13
CA ALA A 23 -13.11 11.83 15.78
C ALA A 23 -11.75 11.12 15.66
N ILE A 24 -11.73 9.96 15.02
CA ILE A 24 -10.49 9.32 14.60
C ILE A 24 -9.97 10.16 13.43
N ALA A 25 -8.96 10.98 13.69
CA ALA A 25 -8.16 11.55 12.63
C ALA A 25 -7.12 10.50 12.23
N GLY A 26 -7.33 9.81 11.11
CA GLY A 26 -6.33 8.95 10.52
C GLY A 26 -5.25 9.81 9.86
N LEU A 27 -4.05 9.84 10.42
CA LEU A 27 -2.87 10.22 9.64
C LEU A 27 -2.47 9.00 8.83
N ASN A 28 -2.73 9.03 7.52
CA ASN A 28 -2.21 8.04 6.61
C ASN A 28 -0.75 8.41 6.32
N ILE A 29 0.20 7.72 6.94
CA ILE A 29 1.60 7.82 6.48
C ILE A 29 1.62 7.13 5.13
N GLN A 30 1.58 7.94 4.06
CA GLN A 30 1.79 7.46 2.71
C GLN A 30 3.23 6.93 2.64
N GLU A 31 3.36 5.60 2.64
CA GLU A 31 4.34 4.95 1.79
C GLU A 31 4.19 5.57 0.40
N VAL A 32 5.25 6.20 -0.11
CA VAL A 32 5.21 6.90 -1.41
C VAL A 32 5.55 5.99 -2.57
N ASP A 33 6.04 4.78 -2.30
CA ASP A 33 6.42 3.81 -3.31
C ASP A 33 5.38 2.68 -3.47
N PRO A 34 5.10 2.21 -4.69
CA PRO A 34 4.30 1.00 -4.92
C PRO A 34 5.12 -0.27 -4.67
N TYR A 35 4.45 -1.35 -4.21
CA TYR A 35 5.11 -2.58 -3.75
C TYR A 35 5.96 -3.20 -4.85
N ASP A 36 7.29 -3.14 -4.77
CA ASP A 36 8.13 -3.85 -5.73
C ASP A 36 8.56 -5.21 -5.17
N PRO A 37 8.08 -6.35 -5.73
CA PRO A 37 8.48 -7.68 -5.30
C PRO A 37 9.97 -7.98 -5.53
N ASN A 38 10.66 -7.15 -6.32
CA ASN A 38 12.09 -7.28 -6.54
C ASN A 38 12.92 -6.45 -5.56
N LEU A 39 12.28 -5.59 -4.75
CA LEU A 39 12.93 -4.75 -3.76
C LEU A 39 13.26 -5.57 -2.52
N LEU A 40 14.55 -5.76 -2.30
CA LEU A 40 15.09 -6.48 -1.15
C LEU A 40 15.23 -5.56 0.07
N ASP A 41 15.42 -4.25 -0.17
CA ASP A 41 15.46 -3.22 0.85
C ASP A 41 15.16 -1.82 0.28
N ASP A 42 14.39 -1.02 1.02
CA ASP A 42 14.00 0.38 0.79
C ASP A 42 14.32 1.33 1.97
N PHE A 43 14.89 0.83 3.07
CA PHE A 43 15.38 1.58 4.25
C PHE A 43 14.43 2.62 4.88
N GLU A 44 13.11 2.56 4.62
CA GLU A 44 12.13 3.55 5.08
C GLU A 44 11.97 3.63 6.60
N MET A 45 12.17 2.52 7.32
CA MET A 45 12.09 2.51 8.79
C MET A 45 13.45 2.61 9.44
N ALA A 46 14.27 1.58 9.27
CA ALA A 46 15.68 1.50 9.66
C ALA A 46 16.32 0.27 9.01
N PRO A 47 17.65 0.15 8.96
CA PRO A 47 18.34 -0.99 8.37
C PRO A 47 18.38 -2.20 9.33
N TYR A 48 17.32 -2.44 10.10
CA TYR A 48 17.29 -3.43 11.18
C TYR A 48 17.63 -4.85 10.71
N MET A 49 17.28 -5.19 9.47
CA MET A 49 17.55 -6.50 8.86
C MET A 49 18.96 -6.61 8.25
N PHE A 50 19.72 -5.52 8.24
CA PHE A 50 21.12 -5.51 7.86
C PHE A 50 21.99 -5.65 9.10
N SER A 51 23.12 -6.34 9.01
CA SER A 51 24.09 -6.44 10.11
C SER A 51 25.50 -6.05 9.66
N LEU A 52 26.27 -5.47 10.58
CA LEU A 52 27.70 -5.22 10.41
C LEU A 52 28.48 -6.49 10.76
N HIS A 53 29.41 -6.90 9.91
CA HIS A 53 30.32 -8.01 10.16
C HIS A 53 31.74 -7.44 10.39
N ARG A 54 32.39 -7.77 11.52
CA ARG A 54 33.73 -7.25 11.85
C ARG A 54 34.87 -8.12 11.31
N ASP A 55 35.87 -7.46 10.72
CA ASP A 55 37.26 -7.89 10.51
C ASP A 55 37.51 -9.40 10.23
N GLY A 56 37.02 -9.94 9.10
CA GLY A 56 37.65 -11.05 8.37
C GLY A 56 37.94 -12.38 9.11
N LYS A 57 37.44 -12.58 10.32
CA LYS A 57 37.36 -13.86 11.03
C LYS A 57 35.90 -14.11 11.32
N ARG A 58 35.32 -14.99 10.50
CA ARG A 58 33.93 -15.42 10.56
C ARG A 58 33.78 -16.45 11.68
N ASP A 59 32.69 -16.38 12.42
CA ASP A 59 32.38 -17.15 13.63
C ASP A 59 32.11 -18.64 13.34
N ASP A 60 33.18 -19.36 12.96
CA ASP A 60 33.15 -20.79 12.66
C ASP A 60 33.31 -21.65 13.93
N ASP A 61 33.56 -21.05 15.10
CA ASP A 61 33.81 -21.72 16.36
C ASP A 61 32.61 -21.64 17.31
N GLY A 62 31.75 -22.66 17.23
CA GLY A 62 30.63 -22.93 18.13
C GLY A 62 31.01 -23.15 19.60
N GLY A 63 31.60 -22.14 20.26
CA GLY A 63 31.97 -22.19 21.66
C GLY A 63 32.58 -20.91 22.19
N ARG A 64 31.81 -20.20 23.02
CA ARG A 64 32.18 -19.03 23.85
C ARG A 64 32.47 -17.76 23.07
N ASP A 65 31.40 -17.05 22.71
CA ASP A 65 31.49 -15.62 22.48
C ASP A 65 30.96 -14.83 23.68
N LYS A 66 31.79 -13.88 24.15
CA LYS A 66 31.52 -12.95 25.25
C LYS A 66 31.06 -11.59 24.74
N ASP A 67 31.04 -11.35 23.43
CA ASP A 67 30.68 -10.05 22.87
C ASP A 67 29.47 -10.24 21.93
N SER A 68 28.26 -10.15 22.49
CA SER A 68 26.99 -10.16 21.75
C SER A 68 26.74 -8.82 21.03
N ASP A 69 27.65 -8.40 20.16
CA ASP A 69 27.65 -7.06 19.55
C ASP A 69 27.22 -7.05 18.06
N ASP A 70 26.58 -8.10 17.56
CA ASP A 70 26.16 -8.23 16.15
C ASP A 70 24.76 -7.66 15.82
N ALA A 71 24.16 -6.92 16.76
CA ALA A 71 22.94 -6.16 16.49
C ALA A 71 23.25 -4.67 16.25
N VAL A 72 22.60 -4.09 15.24
CA VAL A 72 22.80 -2.71 14.78
C VAL A 72 22.53 -1.70 15.92
N SER A 73 23.61 -1.08 16.39
CA SER A 73 23.70 0.17 17.14
C SER A 73 22.83 0.35 18.40
N ALA A 74 23.42 0.10 19.56
CA ALA A 74 23.53 1.05 20.66
C ALA A 74 24.80 0.71 21.45
N ALA A 75 25.40 1.66 22.16
CA ALA A 75 26.67 1.47 22.88
C ALA A 75 26.71 0.13 23.63
N GLY A 76 27.69 -0.72 23.28
CA GLY A 76 27.93 -1.97 23.99
C GLY A 76 28.07 -1.73 25.49
N ALA A 77 27.85 -2.78 26.29
CA ALA A 77 27.86 -2.72 27.75
C ALA A 77 29.17 -2.19 28.39
N ASP A 78 30.19 -1.88 27.59
CA ASP A 78 31.48 -1.29 27.96
C ASP A 78 31.58 0.25 27.77
N GLY A 79 30.57 0.91 27.18
CA GLY A 79 30.55 2.36 26.97
C GLY A 79 31.45 2.87 25.83
N ARG A 80 31.92 2.01 24.91
CA ARG A 80 32.66 2.43 23.70
C ARG A 80 31.71 2.61 22.52
N SER A 81 31.84 3.74 21.81
CA SER A 81 31.13 3.95 20.55
C SER A 81 31.62 2.95 19.48
N PRO A 82 30.73 2.31 18.71
CA PRO A 82 31.14 1.39 17.66
C PRO A 82 31.93 2.13 16.57
N LYS A 83 32.96 1.47 16.02
CA LYS A 83 33.84 2.04 14.97
C LYS A 83 33.09 2.35 13.67
N ALA A 84 31.96 1.67 13.44
CA ALA A 84 30.99 1.94 12.37
C ALA A 84 29.56 1.65 12.84
N ALA A 85 28.56 2.31 12.25
CA ALA A 85 27.14 2.10 12.52
C ALA A 85 26.32 2.15 11.21
N LEU A 86 25.24 1.37 11.13
CA LEU A 86 24.25 1.47 10.06
C LEU A 86 23.09 2.31 10.58
N THR A 87 22.74 3.36 9.85
CA THR A 87 21.64 4.27 10.21
C THR A 87 20.78 4.52 8.97
N SER A 88 19.51 4.87 9.16
CA SER A 88 18.67 5.41 8.08
C SER A 88 18.75 6.94 8.11
N LEU A 89 19.20 7.54 7.01
CA LEU A 89 19.27 8.99 6.86
C LEU A 89 18.10 9.48 6.01
N GLU A 90 17.25 10.34 6.58
CA GLU A 90 16.18 11.00 5.85
C GLU A 90 16.73 12.17 5.03
N ILE A 91 16.40 12.20 3.74
CA ILE A 91 16.87 13.14 2.74
C ILE A 91 15.66 13.86 2.14
N PRO A 92 15.44 15.15 2.42
CA PRO A 92 14.39 15.94 1.80
C PRO A 92 14.57 16.13 0.27
N ALA A 93 13.49 16.38 -0.47
CA ALA A 93 13.51 16.56 -1.93
C ALA A 93 14.41 17.71 -2.42
N ASP A 94 14.58 18.75 -1.60
CA ASP A 94 15.42 19.92 -1.90
C ASP A 94 16.88 19.74 -1.45
N SER A 95 17.22 18.59 -0.86
CA SER A 95 18.58 18.24 -0.46
C SER A 95 19.48 18.04 -1.68
N PRO A 96 20.74 18.49 -1.64
CA PRO A 96 21.73 18.13 -2.67
C PRO A 96 22.06 16.63 -2.69
N LEU A 97 21.63 15.88 -1.67
CA LEU A 97 21.72 14.43 -1.60
C LEU A 97 20.43 13.73 -2.07
N ALA A 98 19.42 14.45 -2.57
CA ALA A 98 18.18 13.84 -3.05
C ALA A 98 18.43 12.85 -4.20
N LEU A 99 17.72 11.73 -4.20
CA LEU A 99 17.77 10.76 -5.30
C LEU A 99 17.15 11.36 -6.58
N PRO A 100 17.57 10.91 -7.78
CA PRO A 100 16.91 11.30 -9.01
C PRO A 100 15.42 10.93 -9.01
N ASN A 101 14.54 11.92 -9.23
CA ASN A 101 13.07 11.79 -9.21
C ASN A 101 12.47 11.38 -7.85
N GLN A 102 13.16 11.68 -6.75
CA GLN A 102 12.66 11.47 -5.40
C GLN A 102 11.31 12.19 -5.16
N GLY A 103 10.46 11.59 -4.33
CA GLY A 103 9.30 12.25 -3.74
C GLY A 103 9.67 13.34 -2.73
N ALA A 104 8.76 13.68 -1.81
CA ALA A 104 8.96 14.76 -0.83
C ALA A 104 10.18 14.53 0.10
N PHE A 105 10.48 13.28 0.41
CA PHE A 105 11.67 12.83 1.14
C PHE A 105 11.99 11.38 0.73
N GLU A 106 13.18 10.89 1.09
CA GLU A 106 13.60 9.49 0.99
C GLU A 106 14.42 9.12 2.20
N ARG A 107 14.44 7.85 2.60
CA ARG A 107 15.33 7.34 3.65
C ARG A 107 16.32 6.35 3.07
N VAL A 108 17.60 6.66 3.20
CA VAL A 108 18.67 5.84 2.64
C VAL A 108 19.49 5.17 3.74
N LEU A 109 20.08 4.01 3.45
CA LEU A 109 21.09 3.44 4.32
C LEU A 109 22.33 4.34 4.33
N SER A 110 22.72 4.79 5.53
CA SER A 110 23.98 5.47 5.81
C SER A 110 24.90 4.56 6.62
N VAL A 111 26.16 4.49 6.21
CA VAL A 111 27.22 3.79 6.95
C VAL A 111 28.13 4.81 7.60
N ASP A 112 27.89 5.08 8.88
CA ASP A 112 28.68 6.03 9.68
C ASP A 112 29.99 5.39 10.15
N ARG A 113 31.12 6.13 10.04
CA ARG A 113 32.46 5.62 10.42
C ARG A 113 33.12 6.57 11.43
N SER A 114 33.21 6.19 12.71
CA SER A 114 33.60 7.10 13.81
C SER A 114 35.08 7.04 14.25
N GLY A 115 35.90 6.10 13.76
CA GLY A 115 37.28 5.87 14.28
C GLY A 115 38.45 6.47 13.47
N LYS A 116 39.60 6.78 14.09
CA LYS A 116 40.85 7.12 13.35
C LYS A 116 41.60 5.84 12.93
N GLY A 117 41.71 5.58 11.62
CA GLY A 117 42.50 4.48 11.04
C GLY A 117 41.65 3.28 10.58
N GLN A 118 40.80 3.47 9.58
CA GLN A 118 39.63 2.60 9.42
C GLN A 118 39.86 1.44 8.42
N SER A 119 39.68 0.21 8.94
CA SER A 119 39.67 -1.07 8.22
C SER A 119 38.50 -1.18 7.24
N GLU A 120 38.45 -2.27 6.50
CA GLU A 120 37.31 -2.66 5.67
C GLU A 120 36.04 -2.85 6.52
N ILE A 121 34.87 -2.59 5.93
CA ILE A 121 33.56 -2.81 6.58
C ILE A 121 32.76 -3.74 5.69
N GLU A 122 32.21 -4.81 6.26
CA GLU A 122 31.26 -5.71 5.61
C GLU A 122 29.89 -5.53 6.26
N PHE A 123 28.85 -5.39 5.44
CA PHE A 123 27.46 -5.34 5.90
C PHE A 123 26.53 -5.98 4.88
N GLY A 124 25.39 -6.48 5.32
CA GLY A 124 24.44 -7.10 4.40
C GLY A 124 23.24 -7.68 5.13
N ARG A 125 22.38 -8.35 4.37
CA ARG A 125 21.16 -9.00 4.85
C ARG A 125 21.25 -10.50 4.64
N ARG A 126 20.87 -11.26 5.66
CA ARG A 126 20.60 -12.68 5.58
C ARG A 126 19.09 -12.90 5.60
N PHE A 127 18.62 -13.89 4.85
CA PHE A 127 17.21 -14.27 4.82
C PHE A 127 16.98 -15.48 5.70
N ALA A 128 15.83 -15.51 6.39
CA ALA A 128 15.42 -16.69 7.15
C ALA A 128 15.10 -17.90 6.26
N LEU A 129 14.73 -17.67 4.99
CA LEU A 129 14.54 -18.71 3.97
C LEU A 129 15.30 -18.37 2.69
N GLY A 130 15.79 -19.40 2.01
CA GLY A 130 16.38 -19.25 0.69
C GLY A 130 15.37 -18.73 -0.34
N GLN A 131 15.74 -17.69 -1.08
CA GLN A 131 14.94 -17.06 -2.12
C GLN A 131 15.33 -17.58 -3.50
N ASN A 132 14.35 -17.80 -4.37
CA ASN A 132 14.63 -18.20 -5.76
C ASN A 132 14.82 -16.96 -6.65
N TRP A 133 16.05 -16.70 -7.07
CA TRP A 133 16.45 -15.62 -7.97
C TRP A 133 16.83 -16.11 -9.38
N SER A 134 16.63 -17.39 -9.70
CA SER A 134 17.04 -17.97 -11.00
C SER A 134 16.38 -17.33 -12.23
N GLY A 135 15.25 -16.65 -12.06
CA GLY A 135 14.56 -15.89 -13.12
C GLY A 135 15.08 -14.47 -13.36
N THR A 136 16.20 -14.10 -12.74
CA THR A 136 16.70 -12.72 -12.69
C THR A 136 18.17 -12.64 -13.14
N GLN A 137 18.67 -11.44 -13.43
CA GLN A 137 19.95 -11.27 -14.14
C GLN A 137 21.08 -10.61 -13.32
N GLY A 138 20.77 -10.00 -12.17
CA GLY A 138 21.78 -9.39 -11.30
C GLY A 138 21.19 -8.68 -10.09
N LEU A 139 22.03 -7.94 -9.37
CA LEU A 139 21.60 -6.98 -8.36
C LEU A 139 21.68 -5.56 -8.93
N ASN A 140 20.72 -4.72 -8.54
CA ASN A 140 20.68 -3.30 -8.87
C ASN A 140 20.44 -2.50 -7.58
N PHE A 141 21.15 -1.39 -7.39
CA PHE A 141 20.98 -0.54 -6.22
C PHE A 141 21.47 0.89 -6.51
N TRP A 142 20.94 1.87 -5.79
CA TRP A 142 21.52 3.20 -5.74
C TRP A 142 22.74 3.20 -4.82
N TYR A 143 23.83 3.77 -5.29
CA TYR A 143 25.05 3.97 -4.51
C TYR A 143 25.51 5.41 -4.66
N TYR A 144 25.82 6.06 -3.54
CA TYR A 144 26.38 7.41 -3.56
C TYR A 144 27.90 7.34 -3.74
N GLY A 145 28.33 7.62 -4.97
CA GLY A 145 29.73 7.60 -5.37
C GLY A 145 30.54 8.72 -4.73
N ASN A 146 31.75 8.38 -4.29
CA ASN A 146 32.71 9.31 -3.72
C ASN A 146 33.97 9.46 -4.59
N ASN A 147 33.98 8.80 -5.75
CA ASN A 147 35.07 8.80 -6.72
C ASN A 147 36.42 8.42 -6.10
N THR A 148 36.42 7.47 -5.17
CA THR A 148 37.63 7.03 -4.47
C THR A 148 38.57 6.18 -5.33
N GLY A 149 38.09 5.70 -6.47
CA GLY A 149 38.75 4.74 -7.33
C GLY A 149 38.88 3.35 -6.70
N ARG A 150 38.30 3.10 -5.53
CA ARG A 150 38.39 1.82 -4.81
C ARG A 150 37.37 0.82 -5.34
N LYS A 151 37.64 -0.46 -5.08
CA LYS A 151 36.75 -1.56 -5.46
C LYS A 151 35.83 -1.88 -4.29
N VAL A 152 34.54 -1.72 -4.49
CA VAL A 152 33.51 -2.20 -3.57
C VAL A 152 33.15 -3.62 -3.99
N LYS A 153 33.21 -4.57 -3.05
CA LYS A 153 32.80 -5.95 -3.31
C LYS A 153 31.34 -6.12 -2.92
N VAL A 154 30.61 -6.86 -3.74
CA VAL A 154 29.24 -7.32 -3.48
C VAL A 154 29.31 -8.83 -3.26
N THR A 155 28.71 -9.32 -2.19
CA THR A 155 28.70 -10.73 -1.80
C THR A 155 27.30 -11.32 -1.93
N LEU A 156 27.23 -12.61 -2.24
CA LEU A 156 26.02 -13.42 -2.27
C LEU A 156 26.24 -14.71 -1.49
N LEU A 157 25.18 -15.16 -0.82
CA LEU A 157 25.09 -16.44 -0.15
C LEU A 157 24.11 -17.31 -0.96
N ASP A 158 24.61 -18.26 -1.74
CA ASP A 158 23.77 -19.09 -2.62
C ASP A 158 23.85 -20.56 -2.20
N ASN A 159 22.69 -21.24 -2.14
CA ASN A 159 22.48 -22.65 -1.81
C ASN A 159 23.12 -23.11 -0.49
N GLN A 160 22.33 -23.72 0.39
CA GLN A 160 22.86 -24.43 1.56
C GLN A 160 22.87 -25.94 1.33
N ALA A 161 23.71 -26.65 2.07
CA ALA A 161 23.59 -28.09 2.19
C ALA A 161 22.21 -28.46 2.80
N PRO A 162 21.66 -29.65 2.51
CA PRO A 162 20.41 -30.09 3.10
C PRO A 162 20.44 -29.99 4.63
N ASP A 163 19.34 -29.53 5.24
CA ASP A 163 19.23 -29.42 6.69
C ASP A 163 19.46 -30.81 7.34
N PRO A 164 20.45 -30.95 8.26
CA PRO A 164 20.73 -32.22 8.93
C PRO A 164 19.64 -32.64 9.94
N GLY A 165 18.63 -31.81 10.17
CA GLY A 165 17.55 -32.01 11.14
C GLY A 165 17.97 -31.68 12.58
N PRO A 166 17.08 -31.93 13.58
CA PRO A 166 17.23 -31.43 14.94
C PRO A 166 18.52 -31.89 15.64
N ALA A 167 18.99 -33.10 15.34
CA ALA A 167 20.25 -33.61 15.88
C ALA A 167 21.48 -32.84 15.40
N GLY A 168 21.39 -32.17 14.24
CA GLY A 168 22.45 -31.36 13.64
C GLY A 168 22.36 -29.87 13.97
N TRP A 169 21.25 -29.39 14.53
CA TRP A 169 21.04 -27.97 14.80
C TRP A 169 21.99 -27.44 15.90
N LYS A 170 22.38 -26.17 15.76
CA LYS A 170 23.27 -25.41 16.64
C LYS A 170 22.64 -24.06 16.97
N LEU A 171 23.03 -23.49 18.11
CA LEU A 171 22.55 -22.18 18.54
C LEU A 171 23.02 -21.12 17.53
N VAL A 172 22.08 -20.40 16.91
CA VAL A 172 22.35 -19.37 15.89
C VAL A 172 21.92 -17.97 16.33
N TRP A 173 20.97 -17.88 17.26
CA TRP A 173 20.50 -16.61 17.81
C TRP A 173 20.01 -16.80 19.25
N ARG A 174 20.17 -15.77 20.09
CA ARG A 174 19.73 -15.78 21.49
C ARG A 174 19.56 -14.38 22.06
N ASP A 175 18.67 -14.27 23.04
CA ASP A 175 18.70 -13.22 24.06
C ASP A 175 18.71 -13.89 25.44
N GLU A 176 19.70 -13.55 26.25
CA GLU A 176 19.96 -14.13 27.58
C GLU A 176 19.65 -13.15 28.72
N PHE A 177 19.16 -11.94 28.39
CA PHE A 177 18.67 -10.93 29.35
C PHE A 177 19.60 -10.60 30.54
N ASN A 178 20.91 -10.68 30.33
CA ASN A 178 21.94 -10.50 31.36
C ASN A 178 22.25 -9.03 31.72
N ALA A 179 21.47 -8.06 31.18
CA ALA A 179 21.66 -6.65 31.48
C ALA A 179 21.32 -6.32 32.95
N ARG A 180 21.92 -5.24 33.47
CA ARG A 180 21.68 -4.78 34.85
C ARG A 180 20.21 -4.52 35.11
N ALA A 181 19.78 -4.72 36.36
CA ALA A 181 18.40 -4.52 36.79
C ALA A 181 17.81 -3.16 36.34
N GLY A 182 16.55 -3.18 35.91
CA GLY A 182 15.80 -1.99 35.49
C GLY A 182 16.13 -1.49 34.07
N LYS A 183 16.89 -2.25 33.28
CA LYS A 183 17.14 -1.93 31.86
C LYS A 183 16.00 -2.46 31.01
N ALA A 184 15.53 -1.63 30.07
CA ALA A 184 14.61 -2.09 29.03
C ALA A 184 15.24 -3.23 28.21
N PRO A 185 14.43 -4.16 27.67
CA PRO A 185 14.84 -5.07 26.61
C PRO A 185 15.66 -4.37 25.52
N ASP A 186 16.64 -5.08 24.95
CA ASP A 186 17.48 -4.53 23.89
C ASP A 186 16.62 -4.10 22.69
N GLN A 187 16.62 -2.80 22.40
CA GLN A 187 15.79 -2.21 21.36
C GLN A 187 16.30 -2.55 19.95
N SER A 188 17.49 -3.12 19.80
CA SER A 188 17.92 -3.72 18.53
C SER A 188 17.26 -5.08 18.26
N ILE A 189 16.67 -5.70 19.29
CA ILE A 189 15.99 -7.01 19.20
C ILE A 189 14.47 -6.86 19.38
N TRP A 190 14.03 -6.11 20.40
CA TRP A 190 12.64 -6.06 20.84
C TRP A 190 12.01 -4.69 20.55
N GLY A 191 10.90 -4.70 19.83
CA GLY A 191 9.93 -3.61 19.75
C GLY A 191 8.83 -3.75 20.81
N TYR A 192 7.89 -2.80 20.81
CA TYR A 192 6.73 -2.79 21.71
C TYR A 192 5.46 -2.54 20.92
N GLU A 193 4.42 -3.32 21.15
CA GLU A 193 3.06 -2.91 20.85
C GLU A 193 2.50 -2.08 22.01
N ILE A 194 1.80 -1.00 21.69
CA ILE A 194 1.34 0.01 22.66
C ILE A 194 -0.17 0.13 22.59
N GLY A 195 -0.81 0.15 23.75
CA GLY A 195 -2.25 0.34 23.88
C GLY A 195 -3.03 -0.95 24.07
N ASP A 196 -4.32 -0.86 23.77
CA ASP A 196 -5.33 -1.91 23.97
C ASP A 196 -5.86 -2.47 22.63
N GLY A 197 -5.14 -2.24 21.54
CA GLY A 197 -5.52 -2.64 20.18
C GLY A 197 -6.50 -1.71 19.46
N THR A 198 -7.09 -0.72 20.13
CA THR A 198 -8.07 0.20 19.51
C THR A 198 -7.49 0.97 18.33
N VAL A 199 -6.22 1.40 18.44
CA VAL A 199 -5.52 2.14 17.36
C VAL A 199 -5.25 1.28 16.12
N ASN A 200 -5.29 -0.04 16.28
CA ASN A 200 -5.13 -1.03 15.21
C ASN A 200 -6.49 -1.52 14.67
N GLY A 201 -7.61 -0.94 15.11
CA GLY A 201 -8.96 -1.37 14.72
C GLY A 201 -9.42 -2.67 15.37
N ILE A 202 -8.69 -3.17 16.38
CA ILE A 202 -8.97 -4.41 17.12
C ILE A 202 -9.02 -4.15 18.63
N PRO A 203 -10.01 -3.41 19.17
CA PRO A 203 -10.14 -3.16 20.61
C PRO A 203 -10.06 -4.44 21.44
N GLY A 204 -9.37 -4.37 22.59
CA GLY A 204 -9.07 -5.55 23.41
C GLY A 204 -8.18 -6.57 22.69
N TRP A 205 -7.32 -6.10 21.78
CA TRP A 205 -6.48 -6.91 20.87
C TRP A 205 -7.25 -7.97 20.07
N GLY A 206 -8.55 -7.76 19.84
CA GLY A 206 -9.44 -8.72 19.19
C GLY A 206 -9.92 -9.87 20.07
N ASN A 207 -9.50 -9.90 21.34
CA ASN A 207 -9.75 -10.98 22.29
C ASN A 207 -10.47 -10.52 23.57
N ASP A 208 -11.02 -9.31 23.63
CA ASP A 208 -11.57 -8.71 24.85
C ASP A 208 -10.54 -8.60 26.01
N GLU A 209 -9.26 -8.45 25.68
CA GLU A 209 -8.17 -8.20 26.64
C GLU A 209 -8.42 -6.90 27.43
N LEU A 210 -7.88 -6.78 28.64
CA LEU A 210 -8.15 -5.68 29.58
C LEU A 210 -6.95 -4.79 29.87
N GLU A 211 -5.74 -5.22 29.54
CA GLU A 211 -4.52 -4.46 29.76
C GLU A 211 -4.30 -3.38 28.71
N TYR A 212 -3.54 -2.37 29.10
CA TYR A 212 -2.90 -1.45 28.19
C TYR A 212 -1.41 -1.81 28.11
N TYR A 213 -0.92 -2.23 26.94
CA TYR A 213 0.51 -2.50 26.75
C TYR A 213 1.31 -1.20 26.70
N THR A 214 2.48 -1.17 27.35
CA THR A 214 3.36 0.00 27.42
C THR A 214 4.80 -0.33 27.03
N ASN A 215 5.61 0.70 26.79
CA ASN A 215 7.08 0.60 26.68
C ASN A 215 7.81 1.00 27.98
N SER A 216 7.09 1.05 29.10
CA SER A 216 7.67 1.42 30.39
C SER A 216 8.55 0.31 30.94
N THR A 217 9.68 0.67 31.53
CA THR A 217 10.51 -0.26 32.30
C THR A 217 9.82 -0.79 33.55
N GLU A 218 8.67 -0.21 33.93
CA GLU A 218 7.80 -0.76 34.97
C GLU A 218 7.04 -2.02 34.52
N ASN A 219 6.84 -2.19 33.21
CA ASN A 219 6.16 -3.35 32.64
C ASN A 219 7.11 -4.32 31.95
N ALA A 220 8.25 -3.88 31.41
CA ALA A 220 9.28 -4.76 30.86
C ALA A 220 10.69 -4.26 31.19
N ALA A 221 11.42 -5.01 32.02
CA ALA A 221 12.82 -4.72 32.30
C ALA A 221 13.60 -5.98 32.69
N THR A 222 14.92 -5.96 32.52
CA THR A 222 15.77 -7.01 33.10
C THR A 222 15.81 -6.89 34.61
N ASP A 223 15.88 -8.02 35.31
CA ASP A 223 15.88 -8.07 36.78
C ASP A 223 17.31 -8.01 37.39
N GLY A 224 18.34 -8.05 36.54
CA GLY A 224 19.75 -8.09 36.94
C GLY A 224 20.21 -9.44 37.49
N LYS A 225 19.39 -10.48 37.38
CA LYS A 225 19.67 -11.87 37.78
C LYS A 225 19.62 -12.83 36.58
N GLY A 226 19.67 -12.29 35.37
CA GLY A 226 19.60 -13.06 34.13
C GLY A 226 18.18 -13.32 33.64
N ASN A 227 17.20 -12.48 33.99
CA ASN A 227 15.86 -12.58 33.41
C ASN A 227 15.38 -11.25 32.84
N LEU A 228 14.56 -11.35 31.79
CA LEU A 228 13.56 -10.35 31.47
C LEU A 228 12.33 -10.57 32.36
N ALA A 229 11.85 -9.51 32.99
CA ALA A 229 10.62 -9.48 33.77
C ALA A 229 9.54 -8.69 33.02
N ILE A 230 8.48 -9.38 32.58
CA ILE A 230 7.25 -8.75 32.07
C ILE A 230 6.26 -8.68 33.24
N THR A 231 6.00 -7.47 33.73
CA THR A 231 5.25 -7.22 34.96
C THR A 231 3.90 -6.58 34.65
N VAL A 232 2.84 -7.25 35.09
CA VAL A 232 1.46 -6.76 35.06
C VAL A 232 1.18 -5.97 36.34
N LYS A 233 0.62 -4.77 36.20
CA LYS A 233 0.29 -3.86 37.31
C LYS A 233 -1.15 -3.37 37.20
N GLU A 234 -1.70 -2.92 38.32
CA GLU A 234 -2.87 -2.03 38.30
C GLU A 234 -2.47 -0.70 37.66
N ALA A 235 -3.30 -0.19 36.77
CA ALA A 235 -3.11 1.11 36.15
C ALA A 235 -3.41 2.23 37.16
N ASP A 236 -2.73 3.36 37.05
CA ASP A 236 -2.87 4.51 37.95
C ASP A 236 -4.08 5.42 37.62
N GLY A 237 -4.89 5.04 36.63
CA GLY A 237 -6.04 5.79 36.14
C GLY A 237 -5.70 6.91 35.14
N SER A 238 -4.44 7.05 34.72
CA SER A 238 -4.02 8.04 33.72
C SER A 238 -4.33 7.64 32.27
N LEU A 239 -4.58 6.34 32.02
CA LEU A 239 -4.80 5.77 30.70
C LEU A 239 -6.29 5.47 30.46
N THR A 240 -6.72 5.55 29.20
CA THR A 240 -8.07 5.20 28.75
C THR A 240 -8.00 4.03 27.77
N CYS A 241 -8.82 3.01 28.03
CA CYS A 241 -8.99 1.81 27.24
C CYS A 241 -10.40 1.83 26.59
N TYR A 242 -10.69 0.89 25.70
CA TYR A 242 -11.97 0.81 24.97
C TYR A 242 -13.19 0.69 25.88
N TYR A 243 -13.02 0.24 27.13
CA TYR A 243 -14.06 0.12 28.15
C TYR A 243 -14.08 1.26 29.18
N GLY A 244 -13.28 2.33 29.00
CA GLY A 244 -13.15 3.45 29.95
C GLY A 244 -11.76 3.51 30.60
N PRO A 245 -11.61 4.02 31.84
CA PRO A 245 -10.31 4.07 32.51
C PRO A 245 -9.67 2.69 32.55
N CYS A 246 -8.43 2.59 32.04
CA CYS A 246 -7.69 1.33 32.03
C CYS A 246 -7.52 0.81 33.45
N LYS A 247 -7.65 -0.51 33.62
CA LYS A 247 -7.49 -1.17 34.92
C LYS A 247 -6.10 -1.77 35.12
N TYR A 248 -5.44 -2.17 34.03
CA TYR A 248 -4.18 -2.89 34.09
C TYR A 248 -3.19 -2.37 33.05
N THR A 249 -1.91 -2.46 33.36
CA THR A 249 -0.82 -2.27 32.39
C THR A 249 0.05 -3.52 32.31
N SER A 250 0.59 -3.78 31.13
CA SER A 250 1.50 -4.89 30.84
C SER A 250 2.48 -4.51 29.73
N ALA A 251 3.24 -5.47 29.20
CA ALA A 251 4.06 -5.29 28.01
C ALA A 251 3.83 -6.42 27.00
N ARG A 252 3.89 -6.06 25.72
CA ARG A 252 3.88 -6.96 24.56
C ARG A 252 5.07 -6.63 23.68
N LEU A 253 6.08 -7.49 23.74
CA LEU A 253 7.34 -7.36 23.04
C LEU A 253 7.31 -8.19 21.77
N LEU A 254 7.92 -7.69 20.70
CA LEU A 254 7.98 -8.38 19.41
C LEU A 254 9.33 -8.16 18.72
N THR A 255 9.81 -9.15 17.99
CA THR A 255 11.02 -9.03 17.15
C THR A 255 10.72 -8.58 15.73
N LYS A 256 9.49 -8.14 15.45
CA LYS A 256 9.08 -7.64 14.14
C LYS A 256 10.04 -6.56 13.65
N ASP A 257 10.39 -6.67 12.38
CA ASP A 257 11.37 -5.84 11.67
C ASP A 257 12.80 -5.91 12.22
N LYS A 258 13.12 -6.81 13.16
CA LYS A 258 14.45 -6.88 13.82
C LYS A 258 15.08 -8.27 13.75
N PHE A 259 14.27 -9.29 13.98
CA PHE A 259 14.68 -10.69 13.87
C PHE A 259 13.52 -11.51 13.32
N GLU A 260 13.82 -12.26 12.27
CA GLU A 260 12.90 -13.19 11.62
C GLU A 260 13.51 -14.60 11.63
N VAL A 261 12.66 -15.60 11.86
CA VAL A 261 13.06 -17.01 11.90
C VAL A 261 12.16 -17.82 10.99
N ALA A 262 12.75 -18.77 10.29
CA ALA A 262 12.01 -19.80 9.58
C ALA A 262 12.68 -21.15 9.80
N TYR A 263 11.89 -22.13 10.24
CA TYR A 263 12.38 -23.45 10.65
C TYR A 263 13.43 -23.42 11.77
N GLY A 264 13.80 -24.60 12.25
CA GLY A 264 14.69 -24.78 13.39
C GLY A 264 13.96 -25.04 14.69
N ARG A 265 14.69 -24.96 15.80
CA ARG A 265 14.14 -25.03 17.15
C ARG A 265 14.09 -23.64 17.74
N VAL A 266 12.89 -23.19 18.09
CA VAL A 266 12.68 -21.94 18.82
C VAL A 266 12.26 -22.31 20.23
N GLU A 267 13.01 -21.85 21.23
CA GLU A 267 12.74 -22.16 22.63
C GLU A 267 12.90 -20.96 23.56
N ALA A 268 12.12 -20.95 24.64
CA ALA A 268 12.29 -20.02 25.74
C ALA A 268 12.16 -20.76 27.08
N ARG A 269 12.96 -20.33 28.06
CA ARG A 269 12.82 -20.81 29.44
C ARG A 269 12.09 -19.77 30.27
N VAL A 270 10.87 -20.10 30.66
CA VAL A 270 9.90 -19.14 31.21
C VAL A 270 9.32 -19.67 32.52
N LYS A 271 9.19 -18.77 33.49
CA LYS A 271 8.32 -18.94 34.66
C LYS A 271 7.12 -18.01 34.54
N VAL A 272 5.93 -18.58 34.42
CA VAL A 272 4.68 -17.84 34.19
C VAL A 272 4.11 -17.24 35.49
N PRO A 273 3.33 -16.15 35.41
CA PRO A 273 2.64 -15.57 36.57
C PRO A 273 1.48 -16.44 37.08
N ARG A 274 1.01 -16.16 38.30
CA ARG A 274 -0.14 -16.85 38.90
C ARG A 274 -1.36 -15.93 39.00
N GLY A 275 -2.53 -16.46 38.67
CA GLY A 275 -3.82 -15.85 38.98
C GLY A 275 -4.82 -16.01 37.85
N ALA A 276 -6.08 -16.27 38.19
CA ALA A 276 -7.15 -16.32 37.19
C ALA A 276 -7.27 -14.98 36.47
N GLY A 277 -7.47 -15.03 35.16
CA GLY A 277 -7.47 -13.86 34.27
C GLY A 277 -6.09 -13.39 33.82
N LEU A 278 -5.00 -14.08 34.15
CA LEU A 278 -3.70 -13.84 33.51
C LEU A 278 -3.46 -14.81 32.35
N TRP A 279 -2.92 -14.29 31.26
CA TRP A 279 -2.66 -15.02 30.03
C TRP A 279 -1.26 -14.69 29.48
N PRO A 280 -0.20 -15.30 30.04
CA PRO A 280 1.15 -15.25 29.48
C PRO A 280 1.25 -16.06 28.18
N ALA A 281 1.99 -15.52 27.21
CA ALA A 281 2.25 -16.18 25.93
C ALA A 281 3.69 -15.98 25.43
N PHE A 282 4.22 -17.02 24.79
CA PHE A 282 5.40 -17.01 23.94
C PHE A 282 5.01 -17.61 22.59
N TRP A 283 5.06 -16.80 21.54
CA TRP A 283 4.38 -17.11 20.28
C TRP A 283 5.04 -16.38 19.12
N SER A 284 4.54 -16.61 17.90
CA SER A 284 5.07 -15.97 16.69
C SER A 284 3.97 -15.68 15.67
N LEU A 285 4.21 -14.68 14.83
CA LEU A 285 3.37 -14.30 13.69
C LEU A 285 4.19 -14.21 12.41
N GLY A 286 3.58 -14.51 11.27
CA GLY A 286 4.21 -14.36 9.97
C GLY A 286 4.67 -12.92 9.70
N THR A 287 5.83 -12.76 9.07
CA THR A 287 6.37 -11.41 8.76
C THR A 287 5.57 -10.66 7.71
N ASP A 288 4.64 -11.32 7.02
CA ASP A 288 3.78 -10.73 5.99
C ASP A 288 2.39 -10.29 6.49
N ILE A 289 2.18 -10.22 7.81
CA ILE A 289 0.92 -9.83 8.45
C ILE A 289 0.34 -8.51 7.92
N ASP A 290 1.18 -7.51 7.66
CA ASP A 290 0.71 -6.20 7.15
C ASP A 290 0.20 -6.28 5.70
N ARG A 291 0.58 -7.33 4.96
CA ARG A 291 0.20 -7.55 3.56
C ARG A 291 -1.02 -8.45 3.44
N VAL A 292 -1.04 -9.55 4.18
CA VAL A 292 -2.07 -10.60 4.01
C VAL A 292 -3.10 -10.62 5.14
N GLY A 293 -2.83 -9.92 6.24
CA GLY A 293 -3.67 -9.90 7.43
C GLY A 293 -3.67 -11.23 8.20
N TRP A 294 -4.25 -11.18 9.40
CA TRP A 294 -4.53 -12.38 10.19
C TRP A 294 -5.91 -12.95 9.81
N PRO A 295 -6.11 -14.29 9.73
CA PRO A 295 -5.16 -15.36 10.07
C PRO A 295 -4.31 -15.84 8.89
N GLN A 296 -4.40 -15.21 7.72
CA GLN A 296 -3.70 -15.66 6.51
C GLN A 296 -2.17 -15.68 6.68
N THR A 297 -1.65 -14.77 7.51
CA THR A 297 -0.22 -14.67 7.84
C THR A 297 0.34 -15.87 8.63
N GLY A 298 -0.52 -16.64 9.30
CA GLY A 298 -0.09 -17.71 10.20
C GLY A 298 0.34 -17.22 11.59
N GLU A 299 0.05 -18.04 12.60
CA GLU A 299 0.43 -17.85 14.01
C GLU A 299 0.90 -19.19 14.59
N ILE A 300 2.02 -19.19 15.32
CA ILE A 300 2.51 -20.38 16.05
C ILE A 300 2.63 -20.02 17.53
N ASP A 301 1.72 -20.55 18.33
CA ASP A 301 1.75 -20.41 19.78
C ASP A 301 2.66 -21.47 20.37
N ILE A 302 3.88 -21.08 20.72
CA ILE A 302 4.90 -21.98 21.28
C ILE A 302 4.51 -22.37 22.71
N MET A 303 3.96 -21.41 23.45
CA MET A 303 3.38 -21.60 24.77
C MET A 303 2.31 -20.54 25.03
N GLU A 304 1.12 -21.00 25.40
CA GLU A 304 0.18 -20.19 26.18
C GLU A 304 -0.15 -20.90 27.48
N ASN A 305 -0.42 -20.10 28.52
CA ASN A 305 -1.03 -20.57 29.75
C ASN A 305 -2.14 -19.57 30.15
N VAL A 306 -3.23 -20.07 30.73
CA VAL A 306 -4.25 -19.21 31.35
C VAL A 306 -4.36 -19.55 32.82
N GLY A 307 -4.27 -18.56 33.70
CA GLY A 307 -4.15 -18.82 35.14
C GLY A 307 -5.40 -19.45 35.78
N ARG A 308 -6.54 -19.49 35.08
CA ARG A 308 -7.74 -20.26 35.45
C ARG A 308 -7.60 -21.78 35.23
N GLN A 309 -6.64 -22.18 34.40
CA GLN A 309 -6.25 -23.56 34.09
C GLN A 309 -4.77 -23.73 34.49
N PRO A 310 -4.44 -23.64 35.79
CA PRO A 310 -3.08 -23.37 36.25
C PRO A 310 -2.06 -24.46 35.92
N ASN A 311 -2.49 -25.67 35.58
CA ASN A 311 -1.64 -26.81 35.22
C ASN A 311 -1.51 -27.01 33.70
N GLN A 312 -2.27 -26.28 32.88
CA GLN A 312 -2.36 -26.54 31.44
C GLN A 312 -1.48 -25.60 30.64
N VAL A 313 -0.82 -26.16 29.63
CA VAL A 313 -0.09 -25.41 28.61
C VAL A 313 -0.68 -25.75 27.26
N PHE A 314 -0.84 -24.72 26.42
CA PHE A 314 -1.41 -24.84 25.08
C PHE A 314 -0.31 -24.58 24.05
N GLY A 315 -0.27 -25.40 23.01
CA GLY A 315 0.57 -25.22 21.83
C GLY A 315 -0.29 -25.33 20.59
N THR A 316 -0.32 -24.26 19.80
CA THR A 316 -1.40 -24.03 18.83
C THR A 316 -0.86 -23.43 17.54
N ILE A 317 -1.56 -23.69 16.43
CA ILE A 317 -1.39 -22.96 15.17
C ILE A 317 -2.70 -22.35 14.69
N HIS A 318 -2.61 -21.15 14.14
CA HIS A 318 -3.73 -20.43 13.54
C HIS A 318 -3.45 -20.14 12.07
N GLY A 319 -4.44 -20.37 11.22
CA GLY A 319 -4.37 -20.11 9.79
C GLY A 319 -5.74 -19.99 9.13
N PRO A 320 -5.80 -19.76 7.80
CA PRO A 320 -7.06 -19.55 7.10
C PRO A 320 -7.97 -20.78 7.19
N GLY A 321 -9.11 -20.64 7.89
CA GLY A 321 -10.06 -21.73 8.11
C GLY A 321 -9.82 -22.57 9.38
N TYR A 322 -8.80 -22.24 10.18
CA TYR A 322 -8.48 -22.89 11.46
C TYR A 322 -7.84 -21.88 12.43
N SER A 323 -8.61 -20.92 12.93
CA SER A 323 -8.11 -19.85 13.79
C SER A 323 -9.09 -19.50 14.91
N GLY A 324 -8.64 -18.69 15.88
CA GLY A 324 -9.44 -18.34 17.06
C GLY A 324 -9.88 -19.60 17.81
N GLY A 325 -11.16 -19.69 18.16
CA GLY A 325 -11.70 -20.89 18.82
C GLY A 325 -11.74 -22.17 17.96
N GLN A 326 -11.33 -22.12 16.68
CA GLN A 326 -11.22 -23.26 15.76
C GLN A 326 -9.76 -23.54 15.36
N SER A 327 -8.79 -23.00 16.10
CA SER A 327 -7.38 -23.28 15.89
C SER A 327 -7.04 -24.76 16.07
N PHE A 328 -5.91 -25.17 15.50
CA PHE A 328 -5.41 -26.54 15.66
C PHE A 328 -4.31 -26.56 16.71
N GLY A 329 -4.54 -27.24 17.83
CA GLY A 329 -3.58 -27.25 18.94
C GLY A 329 -3.67 -28.49 19.82
N GLY A 330 -2.72 -28.57 20.76
CA GLY A 330 -2.63 -29.60 21.78
C GLY A 330 -2.46 -29.01 23.17
N ILE A 331 -2.85 -29.79 24.18
CA ILE A 331 -2.77 -29.40 25.59
C ILE A 331 -1.80 -30.35 26.30
N TYR A 332 -0.94 -29.80 27.15
CA TYR A 332 -0.16 -30.58 28.11
C TYR A 332 -0.54 -30.23 29.54
N ASP A 333 -0.89 -31.25 30.33
CA ASP A 333 -1.23 -31.12 31.75
C ASP A 333 -0.01 -31.46 32.62
N LEU A 334 0.50 -30.47 33.37
CA LEU A 334 1.54 -30.70 34.37
C LEU A 334 0.96 -31.24 35.68
N PRO A 335 1.75 -32.03 36.44
CA PRO A 335 1.34 -32.52 37.75
C PRO A 335 1.16 -31.40 38.79
N ASN A 336 1.86 -30.27 38.62
CA ASN A 336 1.75 -29.07 39.46
C ASN A 336 1.45 -27.84 38.59
N PRO A 337 0.94 -26.75 39.17
CA PRO A 337 0.76 -25.50 38.44
C PRO A 337 2.03 -25.05 37.68
N VAL A 338 1.86 -24.59 36.43
CA VAL A 338 2.94 -24.10 35.55
C VAL A 338 3.72 -22.97 36.24
N ALA A 339 3.03 -22.14 37.04
CA ALA A 339 3.63 -21.00 37.73
C ALA A 339 4.58 -21.38 38.90
N ASP A 340 4.66 -22.65 39.28
CA ASP A 340 5.49 -23.09 40.41
C ASP A 340 6.99 -23.03 40.08
N ASP A 341 7.38 -23.35 38.84
CA ASP A 341 8.78 -23.44 38.40
C ASP A 341 9.00 -22.82 37.02
N TYR A 342 10.26 -22.74 36.61
CA TYR A 342 10.63 -22.48 35.22
C TYR A 342 10.47 -23.75 34.39
N HIS A 343 9.90 -23.58 33.20
CA HIS A 343 9.79 -24.62 32.19
C HIS A 343 10.44 -24.16 30.88
N THR A 344 10.99 -25.09 30.12
CA THR A 344 11.47 -24.83 28.76
C THR A 344 10.37 -25.17 27.76
N PHE A 345 9.87 -24.16 27.06
CA PHE A 345 8.87 -24.30 26.01
C PHE A 345 9.55 -24.18 24.66
N ALA A 346 9.24 -25.09 23.73
CA ALA A 346 9.88 -25.08 22.43
C ALA A 346 8.99 -25.62 21.32
N VAL A 347 9.24 -25.12 20.11
CA VAL A 347 8.84 -25.79 18.88
C VAL A 347 10.08 -26.25 18.12
N GLU A 348 10.00 -27.43 17.51
CA GLU A 348 10.85 -27.79 16.38
C GLU A 348 10.03 -27.70 15.11
N TRP A 349 10.41 -26.79 14.23
CA TRP A 349 9.71 -26.47 13.00
C TRP A 349 10.59 -26.82 11.81
N GLN A 350 10.04 -27.61 10.89
CA GLN A 350 10.66 -28.03 9.65
C GLN A 350 9.68 -27.80 8.50
N PRO A 351 10.15 -27.83 7.23
CA PRO A 351 9.24 -27.88 6.10
C PRO A 351 8.21 -29.01 6.27
N GLY A 352 6.93 -28.64 6.42
CA GLY A 352 5.80 -29.57 6.54
C GLY A 352 5.57 -30.22 7.91
N GLU A 353 6.27 -29.82 8.98
CA GLU A 353 6.00 -30.34 10.33
C GLU A 353 6.40 -29.34 11.42
N ILE A 354 5.53 -29.15 12.42
CA ILE A 354 5.83 -28.43 13.67
C ILE A 354 5.57 -29.38 14.84
N ARG A 355 6.48 -29.41 15.82
CA ARG A 355 6.40 -30.26 17.01
C ARG A 355 6.63 -29.44 18.27
N TRP A 356 5.73 -29.54 19.25
CA TRP A 356 5.77 -28.79 20.50
C TRP A 356 6.34 -29.62 21.64
N TYR A 357 7.17 -28.97 22.43
CA TYR A 357 7.85 -29.57 23.57
C TYR A 357 7.70 -28.70 24.82
N ILE A 358 7.57 -29.38 25.96
CA ILE A 358 7.75 -28.79 27.29
C ILE A 358 8.77 -29.63 28.05
N ASP A 359 9.84 -29.02 28.54
CA ASP A 359 10.95 -29.68 29.23
C ASP A 359 11.53 -30.89 28.44
N GLY A 360 11.54 -30.76 27.11
CA GLY A 360 11.99 -31.81 26.19
C GLY A 360 10.97 -32.91 25.90
N ILE A 361 9.76 -32.85 26.47
CA ILE A 361 8.67 -33.80 26.23
C ILE A 361 7.84 -33.33 25.04
N LEU A 362 7.85 -34.10 23.95
CA LEU A 362 6.96 -33.90 22.80
C LEU A 362 5.51 -34.18 23.21
N TYR A 363 4.61 -33.21 23.06
CA TYR A 363 3.19 -33.39 23.42
C TYR A 363 2.21 -33.07 22.28
N HIS A 364 2.63 -32.33 21.26
CA HIS A 364 1.78 -32.00 20.11
C HIS A 364 2.59 -31.91 18.81
N SER A 365 1.92 -32.15 17.68
CA SER A 365 2.52 -31.99 16.35
C SER A 365 1.46 -31.62 15.31
N ALA A 366 1.84 -30.78 14.36
CA ALA A 366 1.01 -30.35 13.24
C ALA A 366 1.72 -30.60 11.91
N LYS A 367 0.95 -31.00 10.90
CA LYS A 367 1.37 -31.20 9.50
C LYS A 367 0.34 -30.60 8.55
N PRO A 368 0.65 -30.40 7.26
CA PRO A 368 -0.36 -29.98 6.28
C PRO A 368 -1.64 -30.85 6.31
N GLU A 369 -1.52 -32.16 6.55
CA GLU A 369 -2.69 -33.04 6.63
C GLU A 369 -3.55 -32.81 7.87
N SER A 370 -3.00 -32.23 8.95
CA SER A 370 -3.72 -31.93 10.18
C SER A 370 -4.80 -30.86 9.99
N VAL A 371 -4.61 -29.96 9.02
CA VAL A 371 -5.50 -28.82 8.76
C VAL A 371 -6.21 -28.92 7.41
N ALA A 372 -5.97 -29.98 6.64
CA ALA A 372 -6.62 -30.21 5.35
C ALA A 372 -8.16 -30.22 5.49
N PRO A 373 -8.92 -29.68 4.51
CA PRO A 373 -8.47 -29.14 3.24
C PRO A 373 -7.99 -27.68 3.29
N ASN A 374 -7.90 -27.08 4.48
CA ASN A 374 -7.46 -25.69 4.62
C ASN A 374 -5.96 -25.53 4.27
N GLN A 375 -5.57 -24.31 3.90
CA GLN A 375 -4.22 -24.00 3.46
C GLN A 375 -3.21 -24.04 4.62
N TRP A 376 -2.09 -24.71 4.44
CA TRP A 376 -0.92 -24.61 5.32
C TRP A 376 -0.16 -23.29 5.06
N VAL A 377 0.11 -22.51 6.11
CA VAL A 377 0.74 -21.16 6.02
C VAL A 377 1.96 -21.02 6.94
N PHE A 378 2.73 -22.09 7.14
CA PHE A 378 3.93 -22.08 8.00
C PHE A 378 5.19 -22.45 7.20
N ASP A 379 5.32 -21.82 6.03
CA ASP A 379 6.39 -22.01 5.05
C ASP A 379 7.06 -20.69 4.62
N HIS A 380 6.88 -19.64 5.41
CA HIS A 380 7.52 -18.32 5.30
C HIS A 380 8.08 -17.85 6.66
N PRO A 381 8.85 -16.74 6.75
CA PRO A 381 9.44 -16.28 8.01
C PRO A 381 8.42 -15.74 9.01
N PHE A 382 8.74 -15.90 10.31
CA PHE A 382 7.95 -15.45 11.45
C PHE A 382 8.81 -14.57 12.37
N PHE A 383 8.18 -13.62 13.07
CA PHE A 383 8.79 -12.88 14.18
C PHE A 383 8.24 -13.36 15.52
N LEU A 384 9.01 -13.21 16.60
CA LEU A 384 8.67 -13.73 17.92
C LEU A 384 7.97 -12.67 18.78
N LEU A 385 7.08 -13.12 19.67
CA LEU A 385 6.35 -12.29 20.61
C LEU A 385 6.43 -12.85 22.05
N LEU A 386 6.47 -11.95 23.02
CA LEU A 386 6.34 -12.22 24.45
C LEU A 386 5.37 -11.22 25.07
N ASN A 387 4.33 -11.69 25.75
CA ASN A 387 3.41 -10.81 26.47
C ASN A 387 2.76 -11.52 27.66
N VAL A 388 2.10 -10.71 28.51
CA VAL A 388 1.13 -11.19 29.48
C VAL A 388 -0.15 -10.37 29.32
N ALA A 389 -1.18 -10.97 28.77
CA ALA A 389 -2.51 -10.39 28.70
C ALA A 389 -3.26 -10.54 30.04
N VAL A 390 -4.28 -9.69 30.23
CA VAL A 390 -5.17 -9.69 31.40
C VAL A 390 -6.61 -9.76 30.92
N GLY A 391 -7.39 -10.70 31.43
CA GLY A 391 -8.77 -10.89 31.00
C GLY A 391 -8.86 -11.67 29.70
N GLY A 392 -9.72 -11.21 28.81
CA GLY A 392 -9.93 -11.83 27.50
C GLY A 392 -10.90 -13.01 27.48
N ASN A 393 -11.36 -13.31 26.27
CA ASN A 393 -12.25 -14.43 25.95
C ASN A 393 -11.64 -15.80 26.37
N PHE A 394 -10.32 -15.95 26.26
CA PHE A 394 -9.60 -17.17 26.61
C PHE A 394 -9.04 -17.14 28.04
N GLY A 395 -8.37 -16.06 28.43
CA GLY A 395 -7.84 -15.86 29.79
C GLY A 395 -8.92 -15.82 30.86
N GLY A 396 -10.13 -15.37 30.51
CA GLY A 396 -11.30 -15.32 31.38
C GLY A 396 -11.25 -14.17 32.40
N PRO A 397 -12.26 -14.05 33.27
CA PRO A 397 -12.33 -12.95 34.23
C PRO A 397 -11.15 -12.97 35.22
N VAL A 398 -10.68 -11.78 35.60
CA VAL A 398 -9.71 -11.62 36.69
C VAL A 398 -10.35 -12.10 37.99
N GLY A 399 -9.75 -13.14 38.59
CA GLY A 399 -10.26 -13.73 39.82
C GLY A 399 -10.04 -12.82 41.04
N PRO A 400 -10.88 -12.92 42.08
CA PRO A 400 -10.74 -12.12 43.30
C PRO A 400 -9.45 -12.41 44.08
N ASP A 401 -8.84 -13.58 43.85
CA ASP A 401 -7.58 -14.00 44.48
C ASP A 401 -6.33 -13.64 43.67
N THR A 402 -6.49 -13.00 42.50
CA THR A 402 -5.37 -12.53 41.68
C THR A 402 -4.80 -11.25 42.29
N VAL A 403 -3.58 -11.33 42.84
CA VAL A 403 -2.90 -10.19 43.50
C VAL A 403 -1.85 -9.61 42.58
N PHE A 404 -1.98 -8.32 42.26
CA PHE A 404 -1.01 -7.56 41.46
C PHE A 404 0.05 -6.89 42.37
N PRO A 405 1.28 -6.70 41.88
CA PRO A 405 1.77 -7.06 40.55
C PRO A 405 2.02 -8.57 40.38
N GLN A 406 1.96 -9.03 39.14
CA GLN A 406 2.35 -10.39 38.73
C GLN A 406 3.38 -10.30 37.62
N THR A 407 4.32 -11.25 37.57
CA THR A 407 5.48 -11.17 36.66
C THR A 407 5.70 -12.50 35.95
N MET A 408 5.83 -12.44 34.63
CA MET A 408 6.45 -13.49 33.82
C MET A 408 7.96 -13.25 33.79
N LEU A 409 8.73 -14.27 34.15
CA LEU A 409 10.20 -14.24 34.09
C LEU A 409 10.68 -15.09 32.92
N VAL A 410 11.46 -14.48 32.03
CA VAL A 410 12.07 -15.15 30.88
C VAL A 410 13.58 -15.17 31.09
N ASP A 411 14.14 -16.37 31.27
CA ASP A 411 15.59 -16.60 31.47
C ASP A 411 16.33 -16.39 30.16
N TYR A 412 15.84 -17.01 29.08
CA TYR A 412 16.36 -16.79 27.73
C TYR A 412 15.31 -17.06 26.66
N VAL A 413 15.55 -16.52 25.47
CA VAL A 413 14.98 -17.00 24.19
C VAL A 413 16.15 -17.44 23.31
N ARG A 414 16.06 -18.63 22.71
CA ARG A 414 17.10 -19.20 21.86
C ARG A 414 16.54 -19.82 20.60
N VAL A 415 17.29 -19.70 19.51
CA VAL A 415 16.99 -20.31 18.22
C VAL A 415 18.15 -21.18 17.78
N TYR A 416 17.84 -22.41 17.38
CA TYR A 416 18.79 -23.39 16.87
C TYR A 416 18.43 -23.80 15.45
N GLN A 417 19.40 -23.78 14.55
CA GLN A 417 19.22 -24.13 13.14
C GLN A 417 20.42 -24.91 12.60
N ALA A 418 20.32 -25.40 11.37
CA ALA A 418 21.45 -25.93 10.64
C ALA A 418 22.60 -24.90 10.60
N GLN A 419 23.84 -25.38 10.64
CA GLN A 419 24.99 -24.50 10.48
C GLN A 419 24.98 -23.88 9.08
N ASP A 420 25.40 -22.62 8.97
CA ASP A 420 25.54 -21.94 7.69
C ASP A 420 26.51 -22.68 6.78
N THR A 421 25.97 -23.18 5.66
CA THR A 421 26.71 -23.84 4.59
C THR A 421 26.51 -23.12 3.26
N ALA A 422 26.01 -21.89 3.25
CA ALA A 422 25.70 -21.22 2.00
C ALA A 422 26.98 -20.96 1.18
N GLU A 423 27.00 -21.29 -0.11
CA GLU A 423 28.16 -20.97 -0.95
C GLU A 423 28.36 -19.46 -1.04
N ARG A 424 29.60 -19.00 -0.87
CA ARG A 424 29.95 -17.59 -0.98
C ARG A 424 30.31 -17.23 -2.40
N PHE A 425 29.66 -16.23 -2.96
CA PHE A 425 30.02 -15.66 -4.25
C PHE A 425 30.34 -14.17 -4.09
N GLU A 426 31.25 -13.68 -4.92
CA GLU A 426 31.65 -12.28 -4.91
C GLU A 426 31.79 -11.69 -6.31
N ALA A 427 31.35 -10.44 -6.44
CA ALA A 427 31.59 -9.57 -7.58
C ALA A 427 32.12 -8.22 -7.06
N GLN A 428 32.60 -7.36 -7.95
CA GLN A 428 33.12 -6.05 -7.55
C GLN A 428 32.78 -4.99 -8.60
N PHE A 429 32.51 -3.78 -8.13
CA PHE A 429 32.47 -2.58 -8.97
C PHE A 429 33.48 -1.55 -8.44
N ARG A 430 33.80 -0.54 -9.26
CA ARG A 430 34.70 0.54 -8.87
C ARG A 430 33.88 1.79 -8.55
N ASP A 431 34.20 2.43 -7.43
CA ASP A 431 33.69 3.76 -7.08
C ASP A 431 34.49 4.84 -7.83
N ASP A 432 34.18 5.03 -9.11
CA ASP A 432 34.86 5.97 -10.03
C ASP A 432 33.95 7.13 -10.49
N PHE A 433 32.91 7.42 -9.72
CA PHE A 433 31.92 8.47 -9.98
C PHE A 433 31.58 9.21 -8.69
N SER A 434 31.01 10.41 -8.82
CA SER A 434 30.53 11.21 -7.70
C SER A 434 29.02 11.39 -7.75
N GLY A 435 28.36 11.32 -6.59
CA GLY A 435 26.91 11.43 -6.46
C GLY A 435 26.18 10.11 -6.71
N TRP A 436 24.84 10.16 -6.71
CA TRP A 436 24.00 8.98 -6.91
C TRP A 436 24.17 8.38 -8.31
N LYS A 437 24.45 7.08 -8.34
CA LYS A 437 24.40 6.28 -9.55
C LYS A 437 23.74 4.95 -9.24
N ARG A 438 22.90 4.51 -10.16
CA ARG A 438 22.36 3.16 -10.15
C ARG A 438 23.45 2.20 -10.60
N VAL A 439 23.92 1.36 -9.70
CA VAL A 439 24.93 0.33 -9.96
C VAL A 439 24.20 -0.96 -10.28
N SER A 440 24.64 -1.65 -11.34
CA SER A 440 24.13 -2.98 -11.71
C SER A 440 25.27 -3.96 -11.70
N VAL A 441 25.10 -5.06 -10.96
CA VAL A 441 26.08 -6.14 -10.83
C VAL A 441 25.44 -7.42 -11.37
N PRO A 442 25.73 -7.80 -12.63
CA PRO A 442 25.17 -8.99 -13.23
C PRO A 442 25.58 -10.25 -12.46
N PHE A 443 24.69 -11.24 -12.31
CA PHE A 443 25.04 -12.51 -11.66
C PHE A 443 26.16 -13.25 -12.40
N SER A 444 26.25 -13.09 -13.72
CA SER A 444 27.37 -13.60 -14.53
C SER A 444 28.75 -13.03 -14.16
N SER A 445 28.80 -11.93 -13.40
CA SER A 445 30.06 -11.34 -12.91
C SER A 445 30.54 -11.91 -11.57
N PHE A 446 29.66 -12.62 -10.85
CA PHE A 446 29.99 -13.23 -9.57
C PHE A 446 30.86 -14.47 -9.77
N LYS A 447 31.85 -14.61 -8.88
CA LYS A 447 32.75 -15.75 -8.82
C LYS A 447 32.68 -16.36 -7.44
N ARG A 448 32.80 -17.68 -7.38
CA ARG A 448 32.87 -18.39 -6.10
C ARG A 448 34.07 -17.85 -5.30
N SER A 449 33.84 -17.43 -4.07
CA SER A 449 34.88 -16.91 -3.19
C SER A 449 35.83 -18.03 -2.76
N ASP A 450 37.08 -17.70 -2.49
CA ASP A 450 38.08 -18.64 -1.95
C ASP A 450 37.76 -19.00 -0.48
N ASP A 451 37.08 -18.11 0.23
CA ASP A 451 36.61 -18.33 1.60
C ASP A 451 35.19 -18.90 1.60
N GLN A 452 35.04 -20.13 2.08
CA GLN A 452 33.78 -20.89 2.04
C GLN A 452 33.53 -21.57 3.37
N PRO A 453 32.27 -21.58 3.86
CA PRO A 453 31.96 -22.33 5.06
C PRO A 453 32.17 -23.83 4.85
N LYS A 454 32.48 -24.53 5.94
CA LYS A 454 32.65 -25.98 5.91
C LYS A 454 31.35 -26.65 5.51
N GLY A 455 31.41 -27.53 4.50
CA GLY A 455 30.23 -28.25 4.01
C GLY A 455 29.43 -27.48 2.96
N ALA A 456 29.93 -26.31 2.52
CA ALA A 456 29.33 -25.60 1.40
C ALA A 456 29.18 -26.52 0.17
N PRO A 457 28.02 -26.46 -0.52
CA PRO A 457 27.89 -27.11 -1.82
C PRO A 457 28.99 -26.59 -2.76
N ARG A 458 29.17 -27.27 -3.90
CA ARG A 458 30.09 -26.82 -4.96
C ARG A 458 29.40 -27.00 -6.30
N ASP A 459 28.18 -26.49 -6.39
CA ASP A 459 27.30 -26.64 -7.55
C ASP A 459 27.28 -25.41 -8.47
N GLY A 460 27.90 -24.32 -8.02
CA GLY A 460 27.99 -23.07 -8.78
C GLY A 460 26.90 -22.08 -8.38
N LEU A 461 26.85 -20.93 -9.04
CA LEU A 461 25.84 -19.91 -8.71
C LEU A 461 24.52 -20.29 -9.39
N THR A 462 23.69 -21.08 -8.71
CA THR A 462 22.40 -21.56 -9.26
C THR A 462 21.29 -20.56 -9.07
N LEU A 463 21.39 -19.70 -8.03
CA LEU A 463 20.37 -18.72 -7.63
C LEU A 463 19.02 -19.35 -7.25
N SER A 464 18.97 -20.66 -7.06
CA SER A 464 17.71 -21.36 -6.74
C SER A 464 17.32 -21.21 -5.27
N SER A 465 18.30 -20.91 -4.40
CA SER A 465 18.12 -20.73 -2.97
C SER A 465 19.15 -19.73 -2.44
N VAL A 466 18.92 -18.44 -2.65
CA VAL A 466 19.78 -17.35 -2.16
C VAL A 466 19.42 -17.01 -0.72
N TRP A 467 20.40 -17.07 0.18
CA TRP A 467 20.25 -16.90 1.63
C TRP A 467 20.70 -15.53 2.13
N GLY A 468 21.21 -14.67 1.27
CA GLY A 468 21.60 -13.33 1.62
C GLY A 468 22.52 -12.65 0.61
N TYR A 469 22.75 -11.37 0.83
CA TYR A 469 23.63 -10.53 0.04
C TYR A 469 24.33 -9.51 0.95
N GLY A 470 25.44 -8.96 0.49
CA GLY A 470 26.18 -7.96 1.25
C GLY A 470 27.13 -7.11 0.43
N PHE A 471 27.74 -6.15 1.12
CA PHE A 471 28.66 -5.16 0.60
C PHE A 471 29.88 -5.11 1.49
N GLN A 472 31.06 -5.17 0.89
CA GLN A 472 32.34 -5.01 1.56
C GLN A 472 32.99 -3.74 1.01
N ILE A 473 33.02 -2.70 1.86
CA ILE A 473 33.57 -1.39 1.56
C ILE A 473 35.01 -1.32 2.07
N PRO A 474 36.02 -1.15 1.20
CA PRO A 474 37.41 -1.13 1.65
C PRO A 474 37.69 0.10 2.53
N GLY A 475 38.79 0.06 3.29
CA GLY A 475 39.26 1.23 4.04
C GLY A 475 39.61 2.42 3.11
N GLY A 476 39.70 3.63 3.67
CA GLY A 476 40.20 4.82 2.94
C GLY A 476 39.17 5.85 2.47
N TYR A 477 37.91 5.75 2.88
CA TYR A 477 36.80 6.69 2.62
C TYR A 477 36.72 7.82 3.67
N ARG A 478 37.85 8.48 3.99
CA ARG A 478 37.92 9.40 5.14
C ARG A 478 36.96 10.59 4.97
N GLY A 479 36.03 10.76 5.92
CA GLY A 479 35.11 11.91 5.98
C GLY A 479 34.01 11.88 4.92
N GLN A 480 33.82 10.74 4.25
CA GLN A 480 32.84 10.53 3.20
C GLN A 480 31.70 9.66 3.73
N GLN A 481 30.47 10.03 3.42
CA GLN A 481 29.30 9.19 3.67
C GLN A 481 29.24 8.08 2.62
N ILE A 482 28.92 6.87 3.06
CA ILE A 482 28.58 5.76 2.18
C ILE A 482 27.07 5.63 2.28
N LEU A 483 26.38 5.97 1.19
CA LEU A 483 24.94 5.88 1.11
C LEU A 483 24.56 4.82 0.08
N LEU A 484 23.58 3.99 0.44
CA LEU A 484 23.02 2.95 -0.39
C LEU A 484 21.51 3.02 -0.28
N ASP A 485 20.81 2.72 -1.37
CA ASP A 485 19.37 2.64 -1.33
C ASP A 485 18.82 1.70 -2.41
N GLN A 486 17.58 1.26 -2.22
CA GLN A 486 16.78 0.48 -3.16
C GLN A 486 17.53 -0.74 -3.72
N VAL A 487 17.98 -1.63 -2.84
CA VAL A 487 18.63 -2.86 -3.30
C VAL A 487 17.57 -3.78 -3.89
N ARG A 488 17.72 -4.10 -5.17
CA ARG A 488 16.76 -4.86 -5.96
C ARG A 488 17.43 -6.04 -6.64
N VAL A 489 16.69 -7.14 -6.78
CA VAL A 489 17.01 -8.16 -7.77
C VAL A 489 16.61 -7.62 -9.15
N GLN A 490 17.50 -7.65 -10.12
CA GLN A 490 17.22 -7.12 -11.45
C GLN A 490 16.44 -8.17 -12.26
N PRO A 491 15.14 -7.95 -12.55
CA PRO A 491 14.35 -8.93 -13.28
C PRO A 491 14.82 -9.07 -14.74
N ASN A 492 14.50 -10.20 -15.38
CA ASN A 492 14.79 -10.46 -16.79
C ASN A 492 13.70 -9.85 -17.70
N CYS A 493 13.52 -8.54 -17.61
CA CYS A 493 12.56 -7.76 -18.39
C CYS A 493 13.12 -6.34 -18.62
N ALA A 494 12.43 -5.53 -19.43
CA ALA A 494 12.78 -4.13 -19.62
C ALA A 494 11.77 -3.23 -18.89
N TYR A 495 12.27 -2.24 -18.15
CA TYR A 495 11.41 -1.23 -17.52
C TYR A 495 10.81 -0.28 -18.54
N ASP A 496 11.49 -0.02 -19.66
CA ASP A 496 10.98 0.76 -20.77
C ASP A 496 10.82 -0.14 -21.99
N VAL A 497 9.57 -0.33 -22.43
CA VAL A 497 9.26 -1.13 -23.63
C VAL A 497 8.57 -0.24 -24.66
N THR A 498 9.00 -0.31 -25.92
CA THR A 498 8.40 0.47 -27.01
C THR A 498 7.59 -0.43 -27.93
N VAL A 499 6.31 -0.12 -28.09
CA VAL A 499 5.44 -0.69 -29.12
C VAL A 499 5.83 -0.10 -30.47
N THR A 500 6.05 -0.95 -31.47
CA THR A 500 6.61 -0.54 -32.77
C THR A 500 5.69 -0.78 -33.96
N ASN A 501 4.60 -1.53 -33.79
CA ASN A 501 3.63 -1.80 -34.84
C ASN A 501 2.19 -1.86 -34.29
N THR A 502 1.23 -1.95 -35.21
CA THR A 502 -0.21 -1.98 -34.90
C THR A 502 -0.81 -3.38 -34.81
N ALA A 503 0.01 -4.42 -34.86
CA ALA A 503 -0.49 -5.79 -34.71
C ALA A 503 -1.05 -5.97 -33.30
N ASP A 504 -2.08 -6.80 -33.16
CA ASP A 504 -2.65 -7.14 -31.85
C ASP A 504 -1.68 -7.98 -30.99
N ALA A 505 -0.94 -8.89 -31.63
CA ALA A 505 -0.03 -9.83 -30.97
C ALA A 505 1.28 -10.02 -31.74
N GLY A 506 2.28 -10.60 -31.06
CA GLY A 506 3.61 -10.87 -31.62
C GLY A 506 4.61 -9.73 -31.40
N ALA A 507 5.82 -9.93 -31.92
CA ALA A 507 6.93 -9.02 -31.67
C ALA A 507 6.57 -7.56 -32.03
N GLY A 508 6.82 -6.65 -31.08
CA GLY A 508 6.57 -5.22 -31.24
C GLY A 508 5.13 -4.76 -31.02
N SER A 509 4.19 -5.66 -30.70
CA SER A 509 2.81 -5.29 -30.36
C SER A 509 2.66 -4.78 -28.92
N LEU A 510 1.53 -4.11 -28.62
CA LEU A 510 1.18 -3.70 -27.27
C LEU A 510 0.99 -4.90 -26.32
N ARG A 511 0.39 -6.00 -26.82
CA ARG A 511 0.21 -7.23 -26.03
C ARG A 511 1.55 -7.86 -25.64
N GLN A 512 2.51 -7.88 -26.56
CA GLN A 512 3.86 -8.35 -26.25
C GLN A 512 4.57 -7.40 -25.28
N ALA A 513 4.41 -6.08 -25.45
CA ALA A 513 4.98 -5.09 -24.53
C ALA A 513 4.45 -5.23 -23.09
N LEU A 514 3.15 -5.53 -22.92
CA LEU A 514 2.56 -5.82 -21.60
C LEU A 514 3.14 -7.10 -20.97
N ALA A 515 3.47 -8.11 -21.78
CA ALA A 515 4.16 -9.30 -21.29
C ALA A 515 5.59 -8.96 -20.85
N ASP A 516 6.33 -8.22 -21.69
CA ASP A 516 7.77 -7.97 -21.55
C ASP A 516 8.13 -6.89 -20.53
N VAL A 517 7.23 -5.94 -20.24
CA VAL A 517 7.53 -4.81 -19.35
C VAL A 517 7.76 -5.29 -17.92
N CYS A 518 8.72 -4.71 -17.22
CA CYS A 518 8.90 -5.00 -15.80
C CYS A 518 7.73 -4.50 -14.95
N PHE A 519 7.65 -5.02 -13.72
CA PHE A 519 6.79 -4.46 -12.68
C PHE A 519 7.01 -2.94 -12.56
N ALA A 520 5.93 -2.16 -12.58
CA ALA A 520 5.94 -0.70 -12.57
C ALA A 520 6.70 -0.03 -13.74
N GLY A 521 6.98 -0.77 -14.81
CA GLY A 521 7.61 -0.21 -16.00
C GLY A 521 6.68 0.66 -16.85
N THR A 522 7.26 1.30 -17.87
CA THR A 522 6.57 2.16 -18.84
C THR A 522 6.56 1.51 -20.22
N ILE A 523 5.38 1.47 -20.83
CA ILE A 523 5.19 1.13 -22.24
C ILE A 523 4.99 2.43 -23.02
N GLY A 524 5.93 2.72 -23.92
CA GLY A 524 5.82 3.81 -24.89
C GLY A 524 5.43 3.30 -26.28
N PHE A 525 5.22 4.23 -27.21
CA PHE A 525 4.90 3.93 -28.61
C PHE A 525 5.86 4.65 -29.54
N ALA A 526 6.31 3.95 -30.58
CA ALA A 526 7.17 4.52 -31.60
C ALA A 526 6.45 5.67 -32.34
N PRO A 527 7.14 6.76 -32.71
CA PRO A 527 6.52 7.90 -33.40
C PRO A 527 5.80 7.58 -34.70
N ALA A 528 6.20 6.49 -35.38
CA ALA A 528 5.52 6.00 -36.58
C ALA A 528 4.06 5.56 -36.35
N LEU A 529 3.66 5.37 -35.09
CA LEU A 529 2.30 5.01 -34.69
C LEU A 529 1.39 6.23 -34.45
N ALA A 530 1.88 7.46 -34.64
CA ALA A 530 1.06 8.65 -34.49
C ALA A 530 -0.18 8.60 -35.42
N GLY A 531 -1.35 8.87 -34.86
CA GLY A 531 -2.65 8.79 -35.54
C GLY A 531 -3.10 7.38 -35.96
N GLN A 532 -2.33 6.33 -35.65
CA GLN A 532 -2.69 4.96 -36.01
C GLN A 532 -3.71 4.37 -35.04
N THR A 533 -4.33 3.26 -35.45
CA THR A 533 -5.22 2.46 -34.61
C THR A 533 -4.67 1.06 -34.44
N ILE A 534 -4.54 0.60 -33.19
CA ILE A 534 -4.30 -0.80 -32.83
C ILE A 534 -5.67 -1.43 -32.59
N VAL A 535 -6.08 -2.35 -33.47
CA VAL A 535 -7.36 -3.06 -33.35
C VAL A 535 -7.14 -4.39 -32.63
N LEU A 536 -7.87 -4.60 -31.55
CA LEU A 536 -7.71 -5.74 -30.65
C LEU A 536 -8.56 -6.93 -31.11
N SER A 537 -8.01 -8.13 -30.97
CA SER A 537 -8.73 -9.40 -31.19
C SER A 537 -9.27 -10.00 -29.89
N SER A 538 -8.75 -9.55 -28.76
CA SER A 538 -9.14 -9.90 -27.40
C SER A 538 -8.77 -8.76 -26.45
N GLU A 539 -9.38 -8.71 -25.27
CA GLU A 539 -9.08 -7.68 -24.28
C GLU A 539 -7.60 -7.69 -23.84
N LEU A 540 -7.11 -6.52 -23.43
CA LEU A 540 -5.78 -6.36 -22.82
C LEU A 540 -5.92 -6.36 -21.30
N THR A 541 -5.44 -7.41 -20.66
CA THR A 541 -5.40 -7.52 -19.19
C THR A 541 -4.14 -6.86 -18.64
N ILE A 542 -4.31 -5.91 -17.73
CA ILE A 542 -3.24 -5.31 -16.92
C ILE A 542 -3.20 -6.06 -15.59
N ALA A 543 -2.27 -7.00 -15.50
CA ALA A 543 -2.10 -7.91 -14.36
C ALA A 543 -0.94 -7.51 -13.43
N LYS A 544 -0.18 -6.47 -13.78
CA LYS A 544 0.93 -5.93 -12.99
C LYS A 544 0.98 -4.41 -13.17
N PRO A 545 1.55 -3.67 -12.21
CA PRO A 545 1.66 -2.23 -12.32
C PRO A 545 2.41 -1.79 -13.56
N VAL A 546 1.85 -0.81 -14.26
CA VAL A 546 2.40 -0.33 -15.54
C VAL A 546 1.90 1.08 -15.86
N THR A 547 2.74 1.87 -16.52
CA THR A 547 2.33 3.09 -17.22
C THR A 547 2.30 2.83 -18.73
N ILE A 548 1.18 3.07 -19.39
CA ILE A 548 1.06 3.04 -20.86
C ILE A 548 0.95 4.47 -21.37
N ASN A 549 1.99 4.93 -22.08
CA ASN A 549 2.14 6.33 -22.45
C ASN A 549 2.19 6.54 -23.97
N GLY A 550 1.10 7.07 -24.52
CA GLY A 550 0.94 7.43 -25.92
C GLY A 550 1.65 8.71 -26.36
N ALA A 551 2.35 9.43 -25.48
CA ALA A 551 2.98 10.72 -25.84
C ALA A 551 3.96 10.63 -27.02
N GLY A 552 4.63 9.48 -27.18
CA GLY A 552 5.52 9.22 -28.31
C GLY A 552 4.81 9.09 -29.66
N ALA A 553 3.49 8.81 -29.66
CA ALA A 553 2.66 8.61 -30.84
C ALA A 553 1.33 9.40 -30.72
N PRO A 554 1.34 10.73 -30.90
CA PRO A 554 0.15 11.56 -30.73
C PRO A 554 -1.03 11.08 -31.59
N GLY A 555 -2.23 11.05 -30.99
CA GLY A 555 -3.45 10.60 -31.68
C GLY A 555 -3.59 9.08 -31.83
N LEU A 556 -2.72 8.29 -31.20
CA LEU A 556 -2.83 6.83 -31.18
C LEU A 556 -4.17 6.39 -30.55
N THR A 557 -4.81 5.42 -31.20
CA THR A 557 -6.05 4.78 -30.74
C THR A 557 -5.83 3.30 -30.46
N ILE A 558 -6.26 2.84 -29.28
CA ILE A 558 -6.41 1.43 -28.93
C ILE A 558 -7.89 1.09 -29.05
N SER A 559 -8.24 0.18 -29.95
CA SER A 559 -9.64 -0.06 -30.31
C SER A 559 -10.06 -1.52 -30.16
N GLY A 560 -11.21 -1.74 -29.53
CA GLY A 560 -11.84 -3.07 -29.45
C GLY A 560 -12.54 -3.53 -30.73
N GLY A 561 -12.53 -2.72 -31.80
CA GLY A 561 -13.10 -3.06 -33.10
C GLY A 561 -14.62 -3.29 -33.11
N GLY A 562 -15.34 -2.89 -32.07
CA GLY A 562 -16.75 -3.17 -31.84
C GLY A 562 -17.05 -4.60 -31.40
N ALA A 563 -16.02 -5.39 -31.07
CA ALA A 563 -16.14 -6.82 -30.82
C ALA A 563 -15.64 -7.25 -29.44
N VAL A 564 -14.64 -6.55 -28.90
CA VAL A 564 -14.02 -6.88 -27.60
C VAL A 564 -13.87 -5.66 -26.73
N ARG A 565 -13.80 -5.87 -25.41
CA ARG A 565 -13.40 -4.83 -24.46
C ARG A 565 -11.95 -4.44 -24.69
N ALA A 566 -11.59 -3.18 -24.48
CA ALA A 566 -10.21 -2.76 -24.69
C ALA A 566 -9.29 -3.17 -23.54
N PHE A 567 -9.63 -2.77 -22.30
CA PHE A 567 -8.79 -3.01 -21.13
C PHE A 567 -9.54 -3.65 -19.96
N VAL A 568 -8.83 -4.51 -19.24
CA VAL A 568 -9.19 -4.97 -17.88
C VAL A 568 -8.02 -4.69 -16.95
N VAL A 569 -8.24 -3.98 -15.85
CA VAL A 569 -7.26 -3.82 -14.77
C VAL A 569 -7.63 -4.78 -13.64
N ASN A 570 -6.71 -5.65 -13.26
CA ASN A 570 -6.94 -6.62 -12.20
C ASN A 570 -7.03 -5.94 -10.82
N ALA A 571 -7.67 -6.62 -9.87
CA ALA A 571 -7.79 -6.16 -8.50
C ALA A 571 -6.42 -5.85 -7.87
N PHE A 572 -6.36 -4.77 -7.09
CA PHE A 572 -5.14 -4.28 -6.42
C PHE A 572 -3.98 -3.87 -7.34
N ILE A 573 -4.18 -3.83 -8.66
CA ILE A 573 -3.14 -3.42 -9.60
C ILE A 573 -3.24 -1.92 -9.92
N PRO A 574 -2.24 -1.10 -9.56
CA PRO A 574 -2.14 0.27 -10.04
C PRO A 574 -1.72 0.36 -11.51
N ALA A 575 -2.45 1.10 -12.32
CA ALA A 575 -2.16 1.32 -13.74
C ALA A 575 -2.36 2.80 -14.12
N THR A 576 -1.51 3.31 -15.00
CA THR A 576 -1.69 4.65 -15.59
C THR A 576 -1.78 4.53 -17.11
N LEU A 577 -2.85 5.06 -17.70
CA LEU A 577 -2.94 5.30 -19.14
C LEU A 577 -2.82 6.79 -19.39
N ARG A 578 -2.00 7.19 -20.38
CA ARG A 578 -1.88 8.60 -20.75
C ARG A 578 -1.68 8.86 -22.23
N ASN A 579 -2.18 10.01 -22.68
CA ASN A 579 -1.99 10.56 -24.03
C ASN A 579 -2.42 9.60 -25.16
N LEU A 580 -3.54 8.90 -24.99
CA LEU A 580 -4.06 7.94 -25.99
C LEU A 580 -5.59 7.95 -26.02
N THR A 581 -6.16 7.33 -27.06
CA THR A 581 -7.60 7.08 -27.17
C THR A 581 -7.92 5.61 -26.96
N VAL A 582 -8.95 5.31 -26.17
CA VAL A 582 -9.57 3.99 -26.04
C VAL A 582 -10.95 4.04 -26.69
N SER A 583 -11.20 3.23 -27.73
CA SER A 583 -12.44 3.36 -28.49
C SER A 583 -13.01 2.10 -29.11
N ASN A 584 -14.30 2.17 -29.48
CA ASN A 584 -15.04 1.07 -30.11
C ASN A 584 -14.86 -0.26 -29.36
N GLY A 585 -14.78 -0.21 -28.04
CA GLY A 585 -14.81 -1.40 -27.20
C GLY A 585 -16.23 -1.94 -27.08
N TYR A 586 -16.37 -3.25 -26.98
CA TYR A 586 -17.64 -3.93 -26.74
C TYR A 586 -17.56 -4.85 -25.53
N GLY A 587 -18.49 -4.67 -24.59
CA GLY A 587 -18.61 -5.48 -23.38
C GLY A 587 -19.94 -6.20 -23.30
N TRP A 588 -19.94 -7.37 -22.66
CA TRP A 588 -21.15 -8.03 -22.19
C TRP A 588 -21.27 -7.87 -20.68
N GLU A 589 -22.43 -7.41 -20.23
CA GLU A 589 -22.82 -7.07 -18.84
C GLU A 589 -22.04 -5.90 -18.21
N LEU A 590 -20.73 -5.84 -18.43
CA LEU A 590 -19.83 -4.85 -17.86
C LEU A 590 -18.89 -4.30 -18.93
N ALA A 591 -18.68 -2.98 -18.90
CA ALA A 591 -17.61 -2.25 -19.58
C ALA A 591 -17.39 -2.56 -21.07
N GLY A 592 -17.71 -1.59 -21.93
CA GLY A 592 -17.26 -1.60 -23.32
C GLY A 592 -15.78 -1.22 -23.45
N GLY A 593 -15.39 -0.08 -22.87
CA GLY A 593 -14.03 0.44 -22.97
C GLY A 593 -13.10 -0.22 -21.96
N ILE A 594 -13.27 0.14 -20.69
CA ILE A 594 -12.34 -0.21 -19.61
C ILE A 594 -13.10 -0.80 -18.42
N LEU A 595 -12.72 -2.02 -18.02
CA LEU A 595 -13.13 -2.60 -16.73
C LEU A 595 -11.98 -2.41 -15.73
N ASN A 596 -12.17 -1.56 -14.72
CA ASN A 596 -11.20 -1.37 -13.66
C ASN A 596 -11.64 -2.11 -12.40
N ASN A 597 -10.84 -3.06 -11.92
CA ASN A 597 -10.99 -3.65 -10.58
C ASN A 597 -9.85 -3.23 -9.65
N GLY A 598 -8.84 -2.50 -10.14
CA GLY A 598 -7.66 -2.05 -9.38
C GLY A 598 -7.65 -0.54 -9.15
N THR A 599 -6.47 0.07 -9.30
CA THR A 599 -6.29 1.53 -9.19
C THR A 599 -5.90 2.08 -10.56
N LEU A 600 -6.77 2.86 -11.20
CA LEU A 600 -6.55 3.35 -12.56
C LEU A 600 -6.49 4.86 -12.63
N THR A 601 -5.38 5.39 -13.15
CA THR A 601 -5.26 6.79 -13.54
C THR A 601 -5.34 6.96 -15.04
N LEU A 602 -6.26 7.81 -15.50
CA LEU A 602 -6.38 8.27 -16.88
C LEU A 602 -5.95 9.73 -16.96
N ASP A 603 -4.84 10.00 -17.64
CA ASP A 603 -4.23 11.33 -17.76
C ASP A 603 -4.14 11.73 -19.24
N ARG A 604 -4.96 12.69 -19.67
CA ARG A 604 -5.12 13.06 -21.09
C ARG A 604 -5.51 11.86 -21.97
N VAL A 605 -6.46 11.07 -21.49
CA VAL A 605 -7.02 9.94 -22.22
C VAL A 605 -8.42 10.28 -22.74
N THR A 606 -8.72 9.84 -23.96
CA THR A 606 -10.09 9.87 -24.49
C THR A 606 -10.67 8.45 -24.47
N VAL A 607 -11.77 8.23 -23.76
CA VAL A 607 -12.55 6.97 -23.77
C VAL A 607 -13.84 7.23 -24.54
N ALA A 608 -13.93 6.73 -25.78
CA ALA A 608 -15.01 7.10 -26.68
C ALA A 608 -15.61 6.00 -27.55
N ASN A 609 -16.91 6.12 -27.86
CA ASN A 609 -17.63 5.22 -28.75
C ASN A 609 -17.62 3.75 -28.29
N ASN A 610 -17.55 3.50 -26.99
CA ASN A 610 -17.61 2.15 -26.44
C ASN A 610 -19.06 1.76 -26.14
N ASN A 611 -19.37 0.47 -26.29
CA ASN A 611 -20.71 -0.07 -26.09
C ASN A 611 -20.69 -1.21 -25.06
N VAL A 612 -21.71 -1.29 -24.21
CA VAL A 612 -21.98 -2.48 -23.40
C VAL A 612 -23.41 -2.93 -23.63
N THR A 613 -23.61 -4.24 -23.79
CA THR A 613 -24.95 -4.84 -23.84
C THR A 613 -25.13 -5.75 -22.63
N THR A 614 -26.34 -5.76 -22.07
CA THR A 614 -26.67 -6.50 -20.87
C THR A 614 -27.88 -7.41 -21.10
N SER A 615 -28.00 -8.46 -20.29
CA SER A 615 -29.15 -9.37 -20.28
C SER A 615 -30.39 -8.80 -19.57
N GLY A 616 -30.28 -7.62 -18.95
CA GLY A 616 -31.33 -6.96 -18.17
C GLY A 616 -30.78 -5.80 -17.32
N VAL A 617 -31.68 -5.10 -16.63
CA VAL A 617 -31.41 -3.86 -15.86
C VAL A 617 -30.97 -4.12 -14.41
N ASP A 618 -30.16 -5.15 -14.18
CA ASP A 618 -29.62 -5.38 -12.83
C ASP A 618 -28.67 -4.26 -12.46
N PHE A 619 -28.75 -3.80 -11.20
CA PHE A 619 -28.06 -2.59 -10.79
C PHE A 619 -26.55 -2.65 -11.04
N TRP A 620 -25.91 -3.82 -10.95
CA TRP A 620 -24.48 -4.04 -11.16
C TRP A 620 -24.04 -4.09 -12.63
N LYS A 621 -24.95 -3.96 -13.60
CA LYS A 621 -24.65 -4.06 -15.04
C LYS A 621 -24.53 -2.67 -15.69
N GLY A 622 -23.52 -2.47 -16.54
CA GLY A 622 -23.36 -1.22 -17.29
C GLY A 622 -21.92 -0.73 -17.45
N GLY A 623 -21.74 0.60 -17.43
CA GLY A 623 -20.44 1.26 -17.50
C GLY A 623 -19.82 1.25 -18.89
N ALA A 624 -20.52 1.69 -19.93
CA ALA A 624 -20.10 1.46 -21.32
C ALA A 624 -18.71 2.02 -21.65
N GLY A 625 -18.41 3.24 -21.22
CA GLY A 625 -17.07 3.79 -21.28
C GLY A 625 -16.15 3.08 -20.28
N ILE A 626 -16.45 3.28 -19.00
CA ILE A 626 -15.66 2.78 -17.87
C ILE A 626 -16.57 2.16 -16.82
N TYR A 627 -16.24 0.97 -16.37
CA TYR A 627 -16.80 0.36 -15.16
C TYR A 627 -15.72 0.23 -14.09
N ASN A 628 -15.93 0.84 -12.94
CA ASN A 628 -15.07 0.82 -11.76
C ASN A 628 -15.69 -0.11 -10.71
N GLY A 629 -15.05 -1.25 -10.46
CA GLY A 629 -15.54 -2.34 -9.60
C GLY A 629 -15.49 -2.06 -8.10
N ASP A 630 -15.86 -3.07 -7.31
CA ASP A 630 -15.90 -2.99 -5.85
C ASP A 630 -14.52 -2.65 -5.25
N GLY A 631 -14.47 -1.67 -4.34
CA GLY A 631 -13.22 -1.25 -3.68
C GLY A 631 -12.14 -0.66 -4.59
N SER A 632 -12.47 -0.38 -5.85
CA SER A 632 -11.50 0.08 -6.86
C SER A 632 -11.42 1.60 -6.96
N THR A 633 -10.28 2.11 -7.41
CA THR A 633 -10.03 3.56 -7.53
C THR A 633 -9.88 3.98 -8.98
N LEU A 634 -10.55 5.07 -9.37
CA LEU A 634 -10.44 5.66 -10.70
C LEU A 634 -10.13 7.16 -10.59
N THR A 635 -9.08 7.62 -11.27
CA THR A 635 -8.74 9.04 -11.36
C THR A 635 -8.73 9.48 -12.82
N LEU A 636 -9.56 10.46 -13.16
CA LEU A 636 -9.58 11.14 -14.46
C LEU A 636 -8.95 12.51 -14.32
N ILE A 637 -7.86 12.74 -15.04
CA ILE A 637 -7.14 14.01 -15.07
C ILE A 637 -7.07 14.46 -16.52
N ASP A 638 -7.54 15.67 -16.79
CA ASP A 638 -7.42 16.27 -18.12
C ASP A 638 -7.95 15.33 -19.23
N SER A 639 -8.97 14.51 -18.92
CA SER A 639 -9.42 13.37 -19.74
C SER A 639 -10.86 13.53 -20.22
N THR A 640 -11.22 12.81 -21.29
CA THR A 640 -12.55 12.88 -21.90
C THR A 640 -13.21 11.50 -21.96
N VAL A 641 -14.44 11.38 -21.47
CA VAL A 641 -15.29 10.18 -21.62
C VAL A 641 -16.52 10.56 -22.43
N ARG A 642 -16.60 10.13 -23.70
CA ARG A 642 -17.65 10.60 -24.59
C ARG A 642 -18.27 9.58 -25.53
N ASP A 643 -19.52 9.82 -25.88
CA ASP A 643 -20.23 9.06 -26.92
C ASP A 643 -20.29 7.53 -26.63
N ASN A 644 -20.23 7.13 -25.36
CA ASN A 644 -20.33 5.74 -24.96
C ASN A 644 -21.80 5.36 -24.69
N ARG A 645 -22.17 4.09 -24.92
CA ARG A 645 -23.56 3.64 -24.90
C ARG A 645 -23.75 2.36 -24.07
N ALA A 646 -24.63 2.42 -23.07
CA ALA A 646 -25.05 1.26 -22.29
C ALA A 646 -26.44 0.80 -22.73
N GLU A 647 -26.52 -0.37 -23.36
CA GLU A 647 -27.75 -1.02 -23.81
C GLU A 647 -28.22 -2.09 -22.82
N GLY A 648 -29.38 -1.84 -22.21
CA GLY A 648 -29.96 -2.59 -21.10
C GLY A 648 -29.35 -2.30 -19.72
N GLY A 649 -28.33 -1.43 -19.61
CA GLY A 649 -27.63 -1.15 -18.36
C GLY A 649 -27.52 0.34 -18.01
N ALA A 650 -26.90 0.62 -16.87
CA ALA A 650 -26.69 1.97 -16.33
C ALA A 650 -25.29 2.52 -16.65
N GLY A 651 -25.09 3.83 -16.47
CA GLY A 651 -23.75 4.44 -16.58
C GLY A 651 -23.21 4.41 -18.01
N GLY A 652 -23.69 5.30 -18.87
CA GLY A 652 -23.20 5.37 -20.25
C GLY A 652 -21.72 5.73 -20.30
N GLY A 653 -21.31 6.75 -19.54
CA GLY A 653 -19.91 7.16 -19.44
C GLY A 653 -19.13 6.35 -18.40
N VAL A 654 -19.40 6.65 -17.12
CA VAL A 654 -18.71 6.06 -15.97
C VAL A 654 -19.71 5.37 -15.05
N TYR A 655 -19.41 4.14 -14.67
CA TYR A 655 -20.10 3.42 -13.61
C TYR A 655 -19.10 3.18 -12.47
N ALA A 656 -19.43 3.53 -11.24
CA ALA A 656 -18.67 3.13 -10.05
C ALA A 656 -19.53 2.31 -9.08
N PHE A 657 -19.03 1.13 -8.73
CA PHE A 657 -19.69 0.16 -7.86
C PHE A 657 -19.45 0.48 -6.38
N PHE A 658 -19.88 -0.41 -5.48
CA PHE A 658 -19.74 -0.22 -4.03
C PHE A 658 -18.28 0.00 -3.60
N ASN A 659 -18.09 0.80 -2.55
CA ASN A 659 -16.78 1.09 -1.94
C ASN A 659 -15.72 1.64 -2.91
N ALA A 660 -16.13 2.02 -4.12
CA ALA A 660 -15.25 2.60 -5.11
C ALA A 660 -14.95 4.06 -4.80
N ALA A 661 -13.76 4.52 -5.16
CA ALA A 661 -13.37 5.93 -5.08
C ALA A 661 -13.11 6.49 -6.49
N VAL A 662 -13.72 7.62 -6.83
CA VAL A 662 -13.56 8.24 -8.15
C VAL A 662 -13.24 9.72 -8.07
N ASP A 663 -12.10 10.12 -8.62
CA ASP A 663 -11.68 11.51 -8.72
C ASP A 663 -11.73 11.98 -10.19
N ILE A 664 -12.47 13.06 -10.47
CA ILE A 664 -12.61 13.62 -11.81
C ILE A 664 -12.17 15.08 -11.76
N VAL A 665 -11.03 15.36 -12.39
CA VAL A 665 -10.37 16.66 -12.33
C VAL A 665 -10.10 17.17 -13.74
N ARG A 666 -10.56 18.40 -14.03
CA ARG A 666 -10.35 19.08 -15.32
C ARG A 666 -10.75 18.23 -16.53
N SER A 667 -11.80 17.44 -16.38
CA SER A 667 -12.19 16.40 -17.33
C SER A 667 -13.59 16.63 -17.88
N THR A 668 -13.89 16.00 -19.02
CA THR A 668 -15.17 16.15 -19.72
C THR A 668 -15.87 14.81 -19.88
N ILE A 669 -17.12 14.72 -19.41
CA ILE A 669 -18.00 13.57 -19.63
C ILE A 669 -19.17 14.02 -20.50
N SER A 670 -19.22 13.58 -21.75
CA SER A 670 -20.21 14.13 -22.70
C SER A 670 -20.81 13.17 -23.71
N GLY A 671 -22.05 13.42 -24.12
CA GLY A 671 -22.70 12.65 -25.19
C GLY A 671 -22.94 11.17 -24.86
N ASN A 672 -22.75 10.73 -23.61
CA ASN A 672 -22.93 9.34 -23.23
C ASN A 672 -24.42 9.00 -23.06
N VAL A 673 -24.79 7.75 -23.34
CA VAL A 673 -26.18 7.29 -23.32
C VAL A 673 -26.31 6.02 -22.46
N ALA A 674 -27.28 6.02 -21.55
CA ALA A 674 -27.71 4.80 -20.85
C ALA A 674 -29.20 4.54 -21.12
N THR A 675 -29.56 3.28 -21.33
CA THR A 675 -30.97 2.90 -21.48
C THR A 675 -31.70 2.67 -20.16
N ASP A 676 -30.97 2.66 -19.04
CA ASP A 676 -31.55 2.57 -17.70
C ASP A 676 -31.42 3.90 -16.94
N VAL A 677 -30.32 4.11 -16.22
CA VAL A 677 -30.05 5.34 -15.43
C VAL A 677 -28.62 5.84 -15.62
N GLY A 678 -28.38 7.12 -15.29
CA GLY A 678 -27.02 7.66 -15.24
C GLY A 678 -26.39 7.74 -16.62
N GLY A 679 -26.93 8.57 -17.51
CA GLY A 679 -26.42 8.71 -18.88
C GLY A 679 -24.92 9.01 -18.91
N GLY A 680 -24.49 9.95 -18.08
CA GLY A 680 -23.07 10.25 -17.84
C GLY A 680 -22.47 9.33 -16.77
N ILE A 681 -22.97 9.41 -15.54
CA ILE A 681 -22.41 8.75 -14.36
C ILE A 681 -23.47 7.95 -13.61
N ARG A 682 -23.12 6.71 -13.25
CA ARG A 682 -23.80 5.90 -12.25
C ARG A 682 -22.87 5.71 -11.04
N SER A 683 -23.32 6.07 -9.83
CA SER A 683 -22.49 6.11 -8.62
C SER A 683 -23.10 5.33 -7.44
N LEU A 684 -22.35 4.31 -6.99
CA LEU A 684 -22.55 3.54 -5.75
C LEU A 684 -21.35 3.66 -4.77
N GLY A 685 -20.45 4.60 -5.04
CA GLY A 685 -19.25 4.85 -4.26
C GLY A 685 -18.95 6.35 -4.16
N ASP A 686 -17.79 6.69 -3.64
CA ASP A 686 -17.39 8.07 -3.38
C ASP A 686 -16.86 8.76 -4.64
N PHE A 687 -17.23 10.03 -4.81
CA PHE A 687 -16.84 10.86 -5.95
C PHE A 687 -16.35 12.24 -5.51
N THR A 688 -15.24 12.67 -6.09
CA THR A 688 -14.80 14.06 -6.08
C THR A 688 -14.73 14.59 -7.51
N ILE A 689 -15.49 15.63 -7.83
CA ILE A 689 -15.55 16.22 -9.18
C ILE A 689 -15.18 17.69 -9.09
N VAL A 690 -14.05 18.07 -9.69
CA VAL A 690 -13.50 19.43 -9.62
C VAL A 690 -13.14 19.95 -11.00
N ASN A 691 -13.50 21.21 -11.29
CA ASN A 691 -13.17 21.87 -12.55
C ASN A 691 -13.59 21.06 -13.79
N SER A 692 -14.70 20.33 -13.72
CA SER A 692 -15.05 19.33 -14.75
C SER A 692 -16.37 19.66 -15.44
N THR A 693 -16.53 19.19 -16.67
CA THR A 693 -17.70 19.42 -17.51
C THR A 693 -18.47 18.13 -17.69
N ILE A 694 -19.77 18.10 -17.36
CA ILE A 694 -20.67 16.97 -17.61
C ILE A 694 -21.80 17.46 -18.52
N SER A 695 -21.76 17.11 -19.80
CA SER A 695 -22.61 17.77 -20.80
C SER A 695 -23.21 16.85 -21.86
N GLY A 696 -24.49 17.04 -22.18
CA GLY A 696 -25.11 16.34 -23.31
C GLY A 696 -25.32 14.84 -23.08
N ASN A 697 -25.28 14.36 -21.84
CA ASN A 697 -25.51 12.94 -21.55
C ASN A 697 -27.01 12.64 -21.44
N THR A 698 -27.38 11.41 -21.79
CA THR A 698 -28.78 11.00 -21.88
C THR A 698 -29.05 9.70 -21.13
N SER A 699 -30.04 9.74 -20.23
CA SER A 699 -30.69 8.54 -19.73
C SER A 699 -32.05 8.41 -20.44
N THR A 700 -32.37 7.21 -20.93
CA THR A 700 -33.65 6.99 -21.65
C THR A 700 -34.65 6.11 -20.88
N GLY A 701 -34.20 5.39 -19.85
CA GLY A 701 -35.08 4.55 -19.03
C GLY A 701 -35.68 5.33 -17.86
N TRP A 702 -34.81 5.94 -17.07
CA TRP A 702 -35.18 6.63 -15.84
C TRP A 702 -34.28 7.85 -15.56
N HIS A 703 -34.31 8.38 -14.33
CA HIS A 703 -33.65 9.64 -13.97
C HIS A 703 -32.12 9.66 -14.20
N GLY A 704 -31.53 10.84 -14.00
CA GLY A 704 -30.08 11.01 -14.00
C GLY A 704 -29.50 11.04 -15.40
N GLY A 705 -29.97 11.97 -16.23
CA GLY A 705 -29.35 12.20 -17.54
C GLY A 705 -27.84 12.45 -17.43
N ALA A 706 -27.44 13.24 -16.42
CA ALA A 706 -26.05 13.47 -16.06
C ALA A 706 -25.56 12.41 -15.05
N ILE A 707 -26.21 12.35 -13.87
CA ILE A 707 -25.72 11.62 -12.71
C ILE A 707 -26.88 10.89 -12.03
N PHE A 708 -26.67 9.61 -11.72
CA PHE A 708 -27.54 8.82 -10.86
C PHE A 708 -26.74 8.28 -9.67
N HIS A 709 -26.93 8.89 -8.49
CA HIS A 709 -26.15 8.64 -7.28
C HIS A 709 -27.03 8.03 -6.19
N THR A 710 -26.57 6.92 -5.61
CA THR A 710 -27.40 6.19 -4.64
C THR A 710 -26.72 5.77 -3.36
N GLU A 711 -25.38 5.75 -3.33
CA GLU A 711 -24.59 5.44 -2.13
C GLU A 711 -23.25 6.17 -2.20
N GLY A 712 -22.63 6.40 -1.03
CA GLY A 712 -21.38 7.14 -0.90
C GLY A 712 -21.57 8.65 -0.80
N THR A 713 -20.44 9.36 -0.82
CA THR A 713 -20.38 10.82 -0.84
C THR A 713 -19.91 11.32 -2.20
N MET A 714 -20.67 12.23 -2.80
CA MET A 714 -20.33 12.95 -4.02
C MET A 714 -20.12 14.43 -3.72
N GLU A 715 -18.89 14.91 -3.86
CA GLU A 715 -18.56 16.34 -3.80
C GLU A 715 -18.28 16.88 -5.20
N ILE A 716 -19.04 17.91 -5.61
CA ILE A 716 -18.87 18.59 -6.89
C ILE A 716 -18.54 20.05 -6.63
N ALA A 717 -17.39 20.50 -7.14
CA ALA A 717 -16.91 21.86 -6.96
C ALA A 717 -16.45 22.48 -8.29
N ASN A 718 -16.74 23.76 -8.48
CA ASN A 718 -16.24 24.56 -9.62
C ASN A 718 -16.47 23.85 -10.98
N SER A 719 -17.64 23.21 -11.15
CA SER A 719 -17.91 22.33 -12.30
C SER A 719 -19.16 22.75 -13.06
N THR A 720 -19.32 22.30 -14.30
CA THR A 720 -20.45 22.67 -15.17
C THR A 720 -21.22 21.43 -15.60
N ILE A 721 -22.51 21.35 -15.24
CA ILE A 721 -23.43 20.27 -15.57
C ILE A 721 -24.58 20.86 -16.40
N THR A 722 -24.61 20.58 -17.70
CA THR A 722 -25.53 21.23 -18.64
C THR A 722 -25.97 20.34 -19.81
N ASN A 723 -27.09 20.65 -20.47
CA ASN A 723 -27.59 19.93 -21.64
C ASN A 723 -27.83 18.43 -21.43
N ASN A 724 -27.93 17.95 -20.20
CA ASN A 724 -28.21 16.53 -19.92
C ASN A 724 -29.72 16.26 -19.95
N THR A 725 -30.09 15.06 -20.37
CA THR A 725 -31.48 14.68 -20.65
C THR A 725 -31.87 13.39 -19.93
N GLY A 726 -32.91 13.44 -19.10
CA GLY A 726 -33.68 12.27 -18.67
C GLY A 726 -34.98 12.13 -19.49
N PRO A 727 -35.71 11.00 -19.39
CA PRO A 727 -36.98 10.82 -20.09
C PRO A 727 -38.08 11.69 -19.47
N ASP A 728 -39.14 12.00 -20.23
CA ASP A 728 -40.19 12.94 -19.82
C ASP A 728 -40.93 12.56 -18.53
N TRP A 729 -40.99 11.27 -18.19
CA TRP A 729 -41.62 10.77 -16.97
C TRP A 729 -40.69 10.73 -15.76
N ALA A 730 -39.39 10.97 -15.94
CA ALA A 730 -38.38 10.99 -14.89
C ALA A 730 -37.24 11.97 -15.22
N PRO A 731 -37.53 13.27 -15.39
CA PRO A 731 -36.57 14.16 -16.03
C PRO A 731 -35.75 14.95 -15.01
N SER A 732 -34.62 14.37 -14.60
CA SER A 732 -33.63 15.09 -13.79
C SER A 732 -32.22 14.93 -14.35
N ALA A 733 -31.42 15.99 -14.23
CA ALA A 733 -30.00 15.95 -14.56
C ALA A 733 -29.26 15.10 -13.53
N ILE A 734 -29.48 15.41 -12.25
CA ILE A 734 -28.89 14.71 -11.10
C ILE A 734 -30.02 14.07 -10.30
N PHE A 735 -29.88 12.78 -10.03
CA PHE A 735 -30.80 12.03 -9.19
C PHE A 735 -30.11 11.48 -7.94
N LEU A 736 -30.79 11.61 -6.81
CA LEU A 736 -30.41 11.03 -5.53
C LEU A 736 -31.51 10.09 -5.02
N GLY A 737 -31.16 8.84 -4.73
CA GLY A 737 -32.08 7.92 -4.08
C GLY A 737 -31.37 6.91 -3.20
N GLU A 738 -32.05 6.44 -2.16
CA GLU A 738 -31.54 5.50 -1.18
C GLU A 738 -32.26 4.15 -1.34
N TRP A 739 -31.48 3.08 -1.41
CA TRP A 739 -31.97 1.70 -1.51
C TRP A 739 -31.32 0.74 -0.50
N GLY A 740 -30.38 1.22 0.31
CA GLY A 740 -29.60 0.46 1.27
C GLY A 740 -29.46 1.18 2.61
N PRO A 741 -28.65 0.66 3.54
CA PRO A 741 -28.43 1.28 4.86
C PRO A 741 -27.52 2.52 4.79
N LEU A 742 -26.82 2.73 3.68
CA LEU A 742 -25.92 3.86 3.47
C LEU A 742 -26.70 5.04 2.90
N VAL A 743 -26.54 6.21 3.52
CA VAL A 743 -27.22 7.44 3.11
C VAL A 743 -26.39 8.14 2.03
N PRO A 744 -26.92 8.37 0.81
CA PRO A 744 -26.20 9.12 -0.21
C PRO A 744 -26.07 10.60 0.17
N VAL A 745 -24.88 11.16 -0.08
CA VAL A 745 -24.55 12.57 0.17
C VAL A 745 -24.14 13.23 -1.13
N LEU A 746 -24.82 14.30 -1.54
CA LEU A 746 -24.34 15.20 -2.60
C LEU A 746 -24.06 16.58 -2.02
N LYS A 747 -22.89 17.11 -2.35
CA LYS A 747 -22.49 18.48 -2.04
C LYS A 747 -22.12 19.24 -3.30
N LEU A 748 -22.70 20.42 -3.48
CA LEU A 748 -22.45 21.31 -4.61
C LEU A 748 -21.84 22.62 -4.12
N THR A 749 -20.71 23.06 -4.68
CA THR A 749 -20.09 24.36 -4.38
C THR A 749 -19.59 25.01 -5.66
N ASN A 750 -19.80 26.32 -5.86
CA ASN A 750 -19.32 27.04 -7.05
C ASN A 750 -19.68 26.35 -8.38
N THR A 751 -20.80 25.62 -8.46
CA THR A 751 -21.11 24.71 -9.57
C THR A 751 -22.33 25.19 -10.37
N ILE A 752 -22.25 25.08 -11.70
CA ILE A 752 -23.37 25.34 -12.60
C ILE A 752 -24.14 24.03 -12.82
N VAL A 753 -25.45 24.04 -12.52
CA VAL A 753 -26.41 22.99 -12.87
C VAL A 753 -27.59 23.63 -13.59
N ALA A 754 -27.40 23.98 -14.86
CA ALA A 754 -28.36 24.74 -15.65
C ALA A 754 -28.39 24.30 -17.13
N GLY A 755 -29.49 24.60 -17.85
CA GLY A 755 -29.67 24.18 -19.23
C GLY A 755 -29.91 22.67 -19.42
N ASN A 756 -30.25 21.94 -18.35
CA ASN A 756 -30.64 20.53 -18.41
C ASN A 756 -32.16 20.39 -18.63
N ARG A 757 -32.59 19.23 -19.13
CA ARG A 757 -34.02 18.99 -19.39
C ARG A 757 -34.79 18.83 -18.06
N TYR A 758 -35.72 19.76 -17.81
CA TYR A 758 -36.59 19.86 -16.62
C TYR A 758 -35.85 20.16 -15.29
N TYR A 759 -35.64 19.18 -14.42
CA TYR A 759 -35.14 19.42 -13.06
C TYR A 759 -33.62 19.34 -12.97
N ALA A 760 -33.02 20.26 -12.22
CA ALA A 760 -31.59 20.22 -11.89
C ALA A 760 -31.26 18.99 -11.02
N CYS A 761 -31.96 18.84 -9.91
CA CYS A 761 -31.84 17.73 -8.97
C CYS A 761 -33.19 17.08 -8.70
N GLU A 762 -33.19 15.80 -8.36
CA GLU A 762 -34.38 15.12 -7.85
C GLU A 762 -34.01 14.18 -6.72
N ARG A 763 -34.87 14.12 -5.70
CA ARG A 763 -34.69 13.24 -4.54
C ARG A 763 -35.84 12.25 -4.48
N PHE A 764 -35.52 10.98 -4.41
CA PHE A 764 -36.51 9.95 -4.12
C PHE A 764 -36.72 9.84 -2.61
N ALA A 765 -37.99 9.85 -2.17
CA ALA A 765 -38.34 9.78 -0.76
C ALA A 765 -38.02 8.39 -0.19
N ALA A 766 -37.10 8.35 0.77
CA ALA A 766 -36.65 7.14 1.46
C ALA A 766 -36.93 7.24 2.98
N PRO A 767 -36.93 6.11 3.71
CA PRO A 767 -37.16 6.12 5.16
C PRO A 767 -36.09 6.88 5.96
N ASN A 768 -34.87 7.04 5.42
CA ASN A 768 -33.89 8.00 5.93
C ASN A 768 -33.77 9.20 4.97
N PRO A 769 -33.36 10.39 5.45
CA PRO A 769 -33.25 11.56 4.58
C PRO A 769 -31.94 11.52 3.77
N ASN A 770 -32.04 11.39 2.43
CA ASN A 770 -30.93 11.70 1.52
C ASN A 770 -30.35 13.09 1.84
N ILE A 771 -29.03 13.22 1.83
CA ILE A 771 -28.36 14.46 2.24
C ILE A 771 -27.91 15.22 1.00
N LEU A 772 -28.60 16.32 0.69
CA LEU A 772 -28.22 17.24 -0.38
C LEU A 772 -27.82 18.59 0.23
N ILE A 773 -26.55 18.95 0.06
CA ILE A 773 -25.93 20.12 0.67
C ILE A 773 -25.54 21.10 -0.43
N SER A 774 -26.03 22.33 -0.33
CA SER A 774 -25.39 23.44 -1.03
C SER A 774 -24.27 24.00 -0.15
N GLY A 775 -23.04 23.93 -0.64
CA GLY A 775 -21.90 24.65 -0.10
C GLY A 775 -21.90 26.14 -0.47
N GLY A 776 -22.89 26.59 -1.25
CA GLY A 776 -23.09 27.97 -1.66
C GLY A 776 -22.45 28.33 -3.01
N ASN A 777 -22.86 29.49 -3.52
CA ASN A 777 -22.36 30.10 -4.75
C ASN A 777 -22.52 29.21 -6.00
N ASN A 778 -23.55 28.36 -6.02
CA ASN A 778 -23.94 27.59 -7.19
C ASN A 778 -24.86 28.41 -8.09
N LEU A 779 -24.92 28.06 -9.38
CA LEU A 779 -25.92 28.56 -10.31
C LEU A 779 -26.79 27.39 -10.79
N ILE A 780 -28.05 27.35 -10.38
CA ILE A 780 -28.94 26.22 -10.57
C ILE A 780 -30.21 26.68 -11.31
N GLN A 781 -30.70 25.92 -12.29
CA GLN A 781 -31.87 26.31 -13.09
C GLN A 781 -33.19 26.38 -12.32
N ASP A 782 -33.27 25.77 -11.15
CA ASP A 782 -34.45 25.74 -10.29
C ASP A 782 -34.06 25.51 -8.81
N ALA A 783 -35.05 25.46 -7.91
CA ALA A 783 -34.81 25.31 -6.47
C ALA A 783 -34.63 23.85 -6.00
N SER A 784 -34.51 22.88 -6.91
CA SER A 784 -34.52 21.45 -6.54
C SER A 784 -33.24 20.98 -5.84
N CYS A 785 -32.12 21.70 -6.00
CA CYS A 785 -30.82 21.30 -5.44
C CYS A 785 -30.54 21.85 -4.02
N ASN A 786 -31.56 22.17 -3.23
CA ASN A 786 -31.41 22.73 -1.87
C ASN A 786 -30.64 24.05 -1.76
N PRO A 787 -31.00 25.09 -2.53
CA PRO A 787 -30.19 26.29 -2.56
C PRO A 787 -30.16 27.04 -1.23
N VAL A 788 -29.01 27.64 -0.94
CA VAL A 788 -28.80 28.60 0.15
C VAL A 788 -28.77 30.03 -0.41
N ALA A 789 -28.70 31.04 0.48
CA ALA A 789 -28.82 32.44 0.10
C ALA A 789 -27.75 32.95 -0.89
N SER A 790 -26.58 32.30 -0.95
CA SER A 790 -25.53 32.65 -1.90
C SER A 790 -25.66 31.99 -3.27
N ASP A 791 -26.63 31.08 -3.47
CA ASP A 791 -26.87 30.45 -4.76
C ASP A 791 -27.72 31.34 -5.68
N LEU A 792 -27.46 31.23 -6.98
CA LEU A 792 -28.23 31.86 -8.06
C LEU A 792 -29.22 30.87 -8.66
N ILE A 793 -30.51 31.19 -8.62
CA ILE A 793 -31.56 30.36 -9.21
C ILE A 793 -32.01 30.95 -10.54
N LEU A 794 -31.38 30.51 -11.62
CA LEU A 794 -31.49 31.06 -12.97
C LEU A 794 -31.44 29.94 -14.00
N ALA A 795 -32.47 29.86 -14.86
CA ALA A 795 -32.58 28.82 -15.87
C ALA A 795 -31.44 28.85 -16.92
N ASP A 796 -30.98 30.05 -17.27
CA ASP A 796 -29.90 30.28 -18.23
C ASP A 796 -28.65 30.80 -17.52
N ALA A 797 -27.57 30.06 -17.64
CA ALA A 797 -26.27 30.40 -17.08
C ALA A 797 -25.40 31.22 -18.04
N GLY A 798 -25.86 31.50 -19.27
CA GLY A 798 -25.06 32.22 -20.28
C GLY A 798 -23.88 31.37 -20.76
N LEU A 799 -24.14 30.15 -21.20
CA LEU A 799 -23.11 29.21 -21.68
C LEU A 799 -23.07 29.20 -23.22
N ALA A 800 -21.86 29.24 -23.78
CA ALA A 800 -21.61 28.89 -25.17
C ALA A 800 -21.73 27.37 -25.40
N ALA A 801 -21.72 26.92 -26.66
CA ALA A 801 -21.70 25.51 -26.99
C ALA A 801 -20.44 24.80 -26.44
N LEU A 802 -20.55 23.49 -26.19
CA LEU A 802 -19.38 22.67 -25.82
C LEU A 802 -18.39 22.70 -26.98
N ALA A 803 -17.18 23.19 -26.72
CA ALA A 803 -16.16 23.36 -27.74
C ALA A 803 -14.75 23.26 -27.16
N ASP A 804 -13.76 23.19 -28.04
CA ASP A 804 -12.37 23.45 -27.68
C ASP A 804 -12.18 24.96 -27.44
N ASN A 805 -12.17 25.36 -26.18
CA ASN A 805 -11.91 26.74 -25.75
C ASN A 805 -10.49 26.92 -25.21
N GLY A 806 -9.55 26.07 -25.68
CA GLY A 806 -8.21 25.93 -25.12
C GLY A 806 -8.20 25.04 -23.88
N GLY A 807 -7.06 24.38 -23.63
CA GLY A 807 -6.91 23.41 -22.55
C GLY A 807 -6.89 21.96 -23.04
N PRO A 808 -6.87 20.97 -22.13
CA PRO A 808 -6.76 19.57 -22.49
C PRO A 808 -8.09 18.90 -22.87
N THR A 809 -9.22 19.49 -22.48
CA THR A 809 -10.58 18.95 -22.66
C THR A 809 -11.57 20.05 -23.05
N TRP A 810 -12.72 19.66 -23.62
CA TRP A 810 -13.73 20.63 -24.07
C TRP A 810 -14.54 21.20 -22.92
N THR A 811 -14.84 22.50 -23.00
CA THR A 811 -15.58 23.27 -21.98
C THR A 811 -16.76 24.02 -22.59
N HIS A 812 -17.66 24.51 -21.74
CA HIS A 812 -18.62 25.56 -22.10
C HIS A 812 -18.05 26.91 -21.66
N ALA A 813 -17.74 27.80 -22.60
CA ALA A 813 -17.31 29.16 -22.29
C ALA A 813 -18.48 29.98 -21.72
N LEU A 814 -18.19 30.91 -20.82
CA LEU A 814 -19.17 31.90 -20.35
C LEU A 814 -19.29 33.01 -21.40
N VAL A 815 -20.52 33.34 -21.81
CA VAL A 815 -20.77 34.45 -22.74
C VAL A 815 -20.76 35.79 -21.99
N ASP A 816 -20.52 36.89 -22.72
CA ASP A 816 -20.54 38.24 -22.15
C ASP A 816 -21.85 38.51 -21.40
N GLY A 817 -21.74 38.91 -20.13
CA GLY A 817 -22.89 39.16 -19.24
C GLY A 817 -23.46 37.92 -18.57
N SER A 818 -22.79 36.76 -18.66
CA SER A 818 -23.18 35.57 -17.90
C SER A 818 -23.26 35.89 -16.39
N PRO A 819 -24.33 35.48 -15.71
CA PRO A 819 -24.48 35.65 -14.26
C PRO A 819 -23.49 34.80 -13.44
N ALA A 820 -22.76 33.88 -14.07
CA ALA A 820 -21.72 33.09 -13.40
C ALA A 820 -20.39 33.84 -13.23
N ILE A 821 -20.20 34.95 -13.97
CA ILE A 821 -18.96 35.73 -13.95
C ILE A 821 -18.78 36.43 -12.61
N ASP A 822 -17.59 36.32 -12.01
CA ASP A 822 -17.16 36.88 -10.72
C ASP A 822 -18.05 36.48 -9.52
N ALA A 823 -18.87 35.43 -9.63
CA ALA A 823 -19.93 35.09 -8.67
C ALA A 823 -19.59 33.94 -7.71
N ALA A 824 -18.45 33.28 -7.88
CA ALA A 824 -18.06 32.15 -7.03
C ALA A 824 -17.52 32.59 -5.67
N ASN A 825 -17.55 31.67 -4.70
CA ASN A 825 -16.86 31.86 -3.43
C ASN A 825 -15.34 31.74 -3.62
N ALA A 826 -14.63 32.85 -3.45
CA ALA A 826 -13.19 32.96 -3.62
C ALA A 826 -12.37 32.00 -2.74
N THR A 827 -12.86 31.63 -1.55
CA THR A 827 -12.11 30.71 -0.66
C THR A 827 -12.18 29.25 -1.13
N ALA A 828 -13.11 28.92 -2.02
CA ALA A 828 -13.31 27.60 -2.59
C ALA A 828 -12.86 27.52 -4.08
N CYS A 829 -12.19 28.55 -4.59
CA CYS A 829 -11.71 28.58 -5.97
C CYS A 829 -10.32 27.93 -6.09
N PRO A 830 -10.14 26.97 -7.02
CA PRO A 830 -8.83 26.43 -7.34
C PRO A 830 -7.97 27.47 -8.08
N ALA A 831 -6.65 27.27 -8.12
CA ALA A 831 -5.71 28.19 -8.75
C ALA A 831 -5.89 28.33 -10.28
N THR A 832 -6.49 27.32 -10.92
CA THR A 832 -6.78 27.31 -12.35
C THR A 832 -8.16 26.74 -12.64
N ASP A 833 -8.71 27.03 -13.82
CA ASP A 833 -9.94 26.42 -14.34
C ASP A 833 -9.69 25.06 -15.03
N GLN A 834 -10.71 24.47 -15.66
CA GLN A 834 -10.60 23.20 -16.42
C GLN A 834 -9.48 23.22 -17.46
N ARG A 835 -9.26 24.38 -18.08
CA ARG A 835 -8.34 24.55 -19.20
C ARG A 835 -6.90 24.75 -18.72
N GLY A 836 -6.72 25.02 -17.42
CA GLY A 836 -5.45 25.49 -16.86
C GLY A 836 -5.29 27.01 -16.94
N ALA A 837 -6.35 27.78 -17.22
CA ALA A 837 -6.31 29.24 -17.14
C ALA A 837 -6.29 29.68 -15.66
N PRO A 838 -5.49 30.70 -15.29
CA PRO A 838 -5.47 31.21 -13.92
C PRO A 838 -6.86 31.64 -13.42
N ARG A 839 -7.10 31.51 -12.12
CA ARG A 839 -8.26 32.06 -11.42
C ARG A 839 -7.81 32.86 -10.19
N PRO A 840 -8.50 33.95 -9.81
CA PRO A 840 -9.52 34.65 -10.60
C PRO A 840 -8.91 35.49 -11.73
N VAL A 841 -9.71 35.79 -12.77
CA VAL A 841 -9.43 36.81 -13.79
C VAL A 841 -10.56 37.83 -13.77
N GLY A 842 -10.31 38.96 -13.12
CA GLY A 842 -11.35 39.97 -12.91
C GLY A 842 -11.51 40.32 -11.44
N ALA A 843 -12.74 40.53 -11.02
CA ALA A 843 -13.07 40.93 -9.65
C ALA A 843 -13.22 39.73 -8.70
N GLY A 844 -13.50 38.54 -9.23
CA GLY A 844 -13.71 37.29 -8.52
C GLY A 844 -13.47 36.10 -9.44
N CYS A 845 -13.67 34.90 -8.91
CA CYS A 845 -13.62 33.69 -9.74
C CYS A 845 -15.03 33.36 -10.22
N ASP A 846 -15.12 32.65 -11.34
CA ASP A 846 -16.39 32.32 -11.94
C ASP A 846 -16.97 31.01 -11.41
N ILE A 847 -18.30 30.97 -11.34
CA ILE A 847 -19.03 29.73 -11.02
C ILE A 847 -18.85 28.77 -12.21
N GLY A 848 -18.56 27.50 -11.91
CA GLY A 848 -18.43 26.44 -12.90
C GLY A 848 -17.01 26.21 -13.38
N ALA A 849 -16.87 25.41 -14.45
CA ALA A 849 -15.58 24.85 -14.88
C ALA A 849 -14.69 25.82 -15.68
N PHE A 850 -15.21 26.98 -16.07
CA PHE A 850 -14.56 27.92 -16.98
C PHE A 850 -14.38 29.30 -16.33
N GLU A 851 -13.22 29.93 -16.55
CA GLU A 851 -12.95 31.33 -16.15
C GLU A 851 -12.97 32.28 -17.36
N ALA A 852 -13.90 33.23 -17.39
CA ALA A 852 -14.04 34.28 -18.38
C ALA A 852 -12.79 35.18 -18.42
N GLY A 853 -12.35 35.53 -19.64
CA GLY A 853 -11.12 36.30 -19.84
C GLY A 853 -9.82 35.53 -19.54
N GLY A 854 -9.89 34.39 -18.86
CA GLY A 854 -8.76 33.50 -18.61
C GLY A 854 -8.22 32.88 -19.88
N VAL A 855 -6.90 32.97 -20.06
CA VAL A 855 -6.17 32.32 -21.14
C VAL A 855 -5.29 31.21 -20.55
N PRO A 856 -5.45 29.95 -20.96
CA PRO A 856 -4.58 28.86 -20.53
C PRO A 856 -3.13 29.15 -20.89
N ALA A 857 -2.19 28.75 -20.03
CA ALA A 857 -0.78 28.78 -20.39
C ALA A 857 -0.55 27.87 -21.61
N VAL A 858 0.02 28.41 -22.69
CA VAL A 858 0.38 27.61 -23.87
C VAL A 858 1.55 26.71 -23.48
N THR A 859 1.26 25.45 -23.18
CA THR A 859 2.32 24.43 -23.08
C THR A 859 2.73 24.03 -24.49
N ALA A 860 3.98 24.28 -24.86
CA ALA A 860 4.53 23.91 -26.15
C ALA A 860 4.55 22.38 -26.32
N ALA A 861 3.52 21.82 -26.94
CA ALA A 861 3.53 20.47 -27.49
C ALA A 861 2.73 20.46 -28.80
N GLY A 862 3.44 20.40 -29.94
CA GLY A 862 2.87 19.94 -31.21
C GLY A 862 2.26 20.98 -32.15
N VAL A 863 2.96 22.06 -32.50
CA VAL A 863 2.65 22.78 -33.75
C VAL A 863 3.19 21.96 -34.93
N GLY A 864 2.37 21.02 -35.39
CA GLY A 864 2.60 20.21 -36.58
C GLY A 864 1.32 20.08 -37.39
N ALA A 865 0.61 21.18 -37.63
CA ALA A 865 -0.50 21.22 -38.57
C ALA A 865 -0.13 22.04 -39.80
N LEU A 866 -0.14 21.34 -40.93
CA LEU A 866 0.16 21.77 -42.29
C LEU A 866 -0.59 23.06 -42.68
N GLN A 867 0.13 24.16 -42.87
CA GLN A 867 -0.35 25.25 -43.73
C GLN A 867 -0.16 24.84 -45.18
N ASN A 868 -1.22 24.34 -45.80
CA ASN A 868 -1.32 24.25 -47.25
C ASN A 868 -2.03 25.55 -47.72
N PRO A 869 -1.35 26.50 -48.39
CA PRO A 869 -2.00 27.72 -48.83
C PRO A 869 -2.93 27.42 -50.01
N LEU A 870 -4.23 27.63 -49.78
CA LEU A 870 -5.25 27.68 -50.81
C LEU A 870 -4.91 28.75 -51.84
N TYR A 871 -4.65 28.30 -53.07
CA TYR A 871 -4.66 29.11 -54.28
C TYR A 871 -6.07 29.70 -54.49
N LEU A 872 -6.19 31.02 -54.47
CA LEU A 872 -7.35 31.76 -54.99
C LEU A 872 -6.96 32.38 -56.34
N PRO A 873 -7.71 32.13 -57.44
CA PRO A 873 -7.45 32.79 -58.71
C PRO A 873 -8.04 34.20 -58.69
N ALA A 874 -7.25 35.15 -59.20
CA ALA A 874 -7.63 36.53 -59.41
C ALA A 874 -8.83 36.64 -60.38
N ILE A 875 -9.84 37.42 -59.99
CA ILE A 875 -10.76 38.08 -60.92
C ILE A 875 -10.76 39.57 -60.61
N GLN A 876 -10.35 40.34 -61.61
CA GLN A 876 -10.34 41.80 -61.66
C GLN A 876 -11.76 42.37 -61.64
N ARG A 877 -12.05 43.31 -60.73
CA ARG A 877 -12.09 44.77 -60.97
C ARG A 877 -12.56 45.50 -59.71
#